data_AF-A0A3P5ZUR4-F1
#
_entry.id   AF-A0A3P5ZUR4-F1
#
_cell.length_a   1.000
_cell.length_b   1.000
_cell.length_c   1.000
_cell.angle_alpha   90.00
_cell.angle_beta   90.00
_cell.angle_gamma   90.00
#
_symmetry.space_group_name_H-M   'P 1'
#
loop_
_entity.id
_entity.type
_entity.pdbx_description
1 polymer ?
#
loop_
_entity_poly.entity_id
_entity_poly.type
_entity_poly.pdbx_seq_one_letter_code
_entity_poly.pdbx_strand_id
1 'polypeptide(L)'
;MDKISQLPDELLLKVLLFLPTKVAASTSILSTRWEFLWILSRFINLNMPLHRAPVIESLRLNFSHGYTGSVTPEDVRQWVALAVTRFLRELSLDLTLEVNPTKLPSSLYTCKSLVILELKGSNLVDVHRTSCLPSLKTLILQGVLYADQKSLHKLLSSCPVLEDLFVEQDGCESEHFLEAVSVIVPSLQRLTLKLCRGYFFHRLVINTPSLKYFKIEDYTYEHTNGIDDDDYFFYSDDMPKLEEMEVDSTYLDIQNFVCLITHVKRLSLCLPDQAENALYREGIVLSQLRRLKLCSCTINWSKLLVRLLKDSPNLQELEIHLDGAHTNICEDPPVCWENELACVPDCLLSSLQTFKWTRIYGSQKEVDLVKYVLSNARCLKTATILFRSSDIFSDSLLLFVLGVSQDMDKISQLPDELLLKVLLFLPTKVAASTSILSKRWEFLWMWLPKLAYDDSMDEHNSLLDFITLNMPQHRAPVIESLRLSFSYGYKGSVTREDIRMWVAIAVTRFLHELSLDLTFEVNPTKLPSSLYTCKSLVILKLEEGILVDVPRTTCLPSLKTLLLHGVTYADQKSLHRLLSSCPVLDDLFVKHNGCESEQLKTFSVIVPSLQRLTLKICRGSFFKALVMNTPSLKYFKFTDYTCEHHDFSDTDFDFDFDYNGYSFYSDDMPKLEEMKVDSTYLDTENFVSLITYVKRLSLCIPDQAEKALYREGIVFSQLRRLKLCSCTINWSKLLVRLLKDSPNLQELEIHLDGAHTNICEDPPVCWENELACVPDCLLSSLQTFKWTRIYGSQKEVDLVKYVLSNARCLKTATILFRSSDSALEEDELEMVIQDLSLSSRDMDKISQLPDELLLKVLLFLPTKVAASTSILSKRWEFLWMWLPKLAYDDSMDEHNSLLDFITLNMPQHRAPVIESLRLSFSYGYKGSVTREDIRMWVAIAVTRFLHELSLDLTFEVNPTKLPSSLYTCKSLVILKLEEGILVDVPRTTCLPSLKTLLLHGVTYADQKSLHRLLSSCPVLDDLFVKHNGCESEQLKTFSVIVPSLQRLTLKICRGSFFKALVMNTPSLKYFKFTDYTCEHHDFSDTDFDFDFDYNGYSFYSDDMPKLEEMKVDSTYLDTENFVSLITYVKRLSLCIPDQAEKVTCFNPSVDLSLE
;
A
#
# COMPACT_ATOMS: atom_id res chain seq x y z
N MET A 1 0.83 73.75 -6.21
CA MET A 1 2.29 73.66 -6.37
C MET A 1 2.87 73.33 -5.02
N ASP A 2 3.11 72.05 -4.78
CA ASP A 2 3.71 71.56 -3.53
C ASP A 2 5.25 71.67 -3.64
N LYS A 3 5.88 72.41 -2.72
CA LYS A 3 7.33 72.68 -2.71
C LYS A 3 8.12 71.69 -1.82
N ILE A 4 7.45 70.89 -0.99
CA ILE A 4 8.11 69.94 -0.08
C ILE A 4 8.59 68.71 -0.87
N SER A 5 7.82 68.30 -1.87
CA SER A 5 8.10 67.15 -2.76
C SER A 5 9.30 67.35 -3.69
N GLN A 6 9.90 68.54 -3.72
CA GLN A 6 11.08 68.87 -4.54
C GLN A 6 12.41 68.78 -3.78
N LEU A 7 12.40 68.42 -2.49
CA LEU A 7 13.62 68.23 -1.69
C LEU A 7 14.33 66.90 -2.03
N PRO A 8 15.67 66.80 -1.89
CA PRO A 8 16.42 65.55 -2.08
C PRO A 8 16.15 64.52 -0.97
N ASP A 9 16.13 63.23 -1.32
CA ASP A 9 15.70 62.13 -0.43
C ASP A 9 16.57 61.97 0.83
N GLU A 10 17.86 62.34 0.79
CA GLU A 10 18.75 62.34 1.97
C GLU A 10 18.34 63.36 3.05
N LEU A 11 17.79 64.52 2.68
CA LEU A 11 17.30 65.52 3.63
C LEU A 11 15.93 65.11 4.20
N LEU A 12 15.12 64.41 3.41
CA LEU A 12 13.83 63.84 3.82
C LEU A 12 14.00 62.71 4.86
N LEU A 13 14.97 61.82 4.65
CA LEU A 13 15.33 60.75 5.60
C LEU A 13 15.85 61.30 6.94
N LYS A 14 16.64 62.37 6.94
CA LYS A 14 17.08 63.02 8.18
C LYS A 14 15.93 63.67 8.95
N VAL A 15 14.96 64.29 8.27
CA VAL A 15 13.76 64.84 8.92
C VAL A 15 12.90 63.72 9.52
N LEU A 16 12.78 62.59 8.82
CA LEU A 16 12.07 61.38 9.30
C LEU A 16 12.76 60.69 10.47
N LEU A 17 14.08 60.78 10.58
CA LEU A 17 14.87 60.27 11.72
C LEU A 17 14.69 61.10 13.00
N PHE A 18 14.32 62.38 12.90
CA PHE A 18 14.04 63.25 14.06
C PHE A 18 12.58 63.21 14.49
N LEU A 19 11.72 62.55 13.71
CA LEU A 19 10.30 62.38 14.01
C LEU A 19 10.09 61.02 14.70
N PRO A 20 9.24 60.95 15.74
CA PRO A 20 8.82 59.68 16.31
C PRO A 20 8.32 58.75 15.21
N THR A 21 8.67 57.46 15.26
CA THR A 21 8.45 56.49 14.17
C THR A 21 7.02 56.47 13.64
N LYS A 22 6.04 56.76 14.50
CA LYS A 22 4.62 56.92 14.16
C LYS A 22 4.32 58.16 13.30
N VAL A 23 4.97 59.29 13.56
CA VAL A 23 4.82 60.54 12.79
C VAL A 23 5.58 60.43 11.47
N ALA A 24 6.77 59.83 11.50
CA ALA A 24 7.56 59.54 10.30
C ALA A 24 6.85 58.56 9.34
N ALA A 25 6.14 57.57 9.89
CA ALA A 25 5.30 56.69 9.10
C ALA A 25 4.07 57.43 8.58
N SER A 26 3.39 58.26 9.37
CA SER A 26 2.20 59.00 8.91
C SER A 26 2.45 60.03 7.80
N THR A 27 3.70 60.50 7.64
CA THR A 27 4.08 61.38 6.54
C THR A 27 4.14 60.66 5.18
N SER A 28 4.05 59.32 5.14
CA SER A 28 3.92 58.54 3.90
C SER A 28 2.68 58.90 3.09
N ILE A 29 1.60 59.29 3.77
CA ILE A 29 0.29 59.57 3.16
C ILE A 29 0.33 60.90 2.39
N LEU A 30 1.32 61.75 2.66
CA LEU A 30 1.45 63.07 2.03
C LEU A 30 1.95 62.97 0.58
N SER A 31 2.58 61.87 0.19
CA SER A 31 3.10 61.65 -1.15
C SER A 31 3.52 60.20 -1.34
N THR A 32 3.18 59.60 -2.49
CA THR A 32 3.61 58.25 -2.88
C THR A 32 5.13 58.07 -2.79
N ARG A 33 5.90 59.16 -2.87
CA ARG A 33 7.36 59.12 -2.73
C ARG A 33 7.83 58.91 -1.28
N TRP A 34 7.03 59.25 -0.27
CA TRP A 34 7.33 59.04 1.16
C TRP A 34 6.82 57.69 1.67
N GLU A 35 5.91 57.06 0.93
CA GLU A 35 5.28 55.77 1.20
C GLU A 35 6.24 54.59 1.08
N PHE A 36 7.13 54.62 0.11
CA PHE A 36 8.13 53.55 -0.12
C PHE A 36 9.26 53.47 0.93
N LEU A 37 9.17 54.18 2.06
CA LEU A 37 10.22 54.22 3.09
C LEU A 37 10.01 53.24 4.28
N TRP A 38 8.94 52.44 4.32
CA TRP A 38 8.60 51.54 5.45
C TRP A 38 8.19 50.11 5.04
N ILE A 39 8.95 49.08 5.50
CA ILE A 39 8.99 47.71 4.93
C ILE A 39 9.35 46.63 6.02
N LEU A 40 8.90 45.35 5.86
CA LEU A 40 8.98 44.17 6.76
C LEU A 40 10.37 43.81 7.37
N SER A 41 11.44 44.13 6.65
CA SER A 41 12.81 44.23 7.17
C SER A 41 12.89 44.88 8.55
N ARG A 42 12.12 45.95 8.76
CA ARG A 42 12.11 46.74 9.99
C ARG A 42 11.58 45.95 11.20
N PHE A 43 10.69 44.98 11.03
CA PHE A 43 10.07 44.23 12.14
C PHE A 43 11.08 43.32 12.86
N ILE A 44 11.79 42.47 12.14
CA ILE A 44 12.77 41.58 12.75
C ILE A 44 14.00 42.38 13.20
N ASN A 45 14.37 43.45 12.47
CA ASN A 45 15.42 44.39 12.88
C ASN A 45 15.14 45.08 14.23
N LEU A 46 13.86 45.34 14.56
CA LEU A 46 13.48 45.95 15.84
C LEU A 46 13.40 44.92 16.99
N ASN A 47 13.12 43.64 16.71
CA ASN A 47 12.74 42.67 17.75
C ASN A 47 13.75 41.55 18.05
N MET A 48 14.56 41.13 17.08
CA MET A 48 15.70 40.26 17.37
C MET A 48 16.66 40.83 18.45
N PRO A 49 16.88 42.16 18.54
CA PRO A 49 17.66 42.76 19.63
C PRO A 49 17.01 42.62 21.03
N LEU A 50 15.68 42.52 21.10
CA LEU A 50 14.91 42.45 22.35
C LEU A 50 14.80 41.03 22.92
N HIS A 51 15.16 40.00 22.14
CA HIS A 51 15.12 38.61 22.54
C HIS A 51 16.10 38.33 23.71
N ARG A 52 15.58 37.86 24.86
CA ARG A 52 16.35 37.71 26.12
C ARG A 52 16.92 36.30 26.36
N ALA A 53 16.68 35.33 25.48
CA ALA A 53 17.19 33.97 25.70
C ALA A 53 18.74 33.93 25.67
N PRO A 54 19.39 33.17 26.57
CA PRO A 54 20.84 33.05 26.61
C PRO A 54 21.41 32.14 25.53
N VAL A 55 20.64 31.16 25.02
CA VAL A 55 21.04 30.20 23.98
C VAL A 55 19.90 30.02 22.98
N ILE A 56 20.18 30.09 21.67
CA ILE A 56 19.25 29.72 20.60
C ILE A 56 19.64 28.33 20.07
N GLU A 57 18.80 27.33 20.25
CA GLU A 57 19.09 25.96 19.82
C GLU A 57 19.04 25.82 18.29
N SER A 58 18.05 26.44 17.63
CA SER A 58 17.87 26.33 16.18
C SER A 58 17.22 27.59 15.63
N LEU A 59 17.79 28.15 14.57
CA LEU A 59 17.20 29.25 13.78
C LEU A 59 17.02 28.76 12.35
N ARG A 60 15.77 28.77 11.88
CA ARG A 60 15.39 28.39 10.52
C ARG A 60 14.62 29.51 9.87
N LEU A 61 15.14 30.01 8.77
CA LEU A 61 14.51 31.04 7.95
C LEU A 61 14.30 30.44 6.55
N ASN A 62 13.04 30.36 6.14
CA ASN A 62 12.64 29.85 4.82
C ASN A 62 11.74 30.89 4.17
N PHE A 63 12.13 31.35 2.99
CA PHE A 63 11.38 32.34 2.22
C PHE A 63 10.80 31.65 0.99
N SER A 64 9.49 31.41 0.98
CA SER A 64 8.78 30.75 -0.12
C SER A 64 7.93 31.73 -0.94
N HIS A 65 8.05 31.61 -2.27
CA HIS A 65 7.38 32.27 -3.41
C HIS A 65 6.57 33.58 -3.18
N GLY A 66 7.07 34.66 -3.80
CA GLY A 66 6.25 35.77 -4.32
C GLY A 66 6.57 37.15 -3.72
N TYR A 67 7.32 37.99 -4.44
CA TYR A 67 7.64 39.41 -4.17
C TYR A 67 8.50 39.74 -2.93
N THR A 68 9.77 39.28 -2.91
CA THR A 68 10.82 39.63 -1.93
C THR A 68 11.24 41.13 -1.88
N GLY A 69 10.38 42.07 -2.25
CA GLY A 69 10.70 43.50 -2.25
C GLY A 69 11.00 44.07 -0.86
N SER A 70 10.70 43.32 0.22
CA SER A 70 10.70 43.85 1.57
C SER A 70 11.86 43.43 2.49
N VAL A 71 12.41 42.24 2.32
CA VAL A 71 13.56 41.75 3.11
C VAL A 71 14.82 41.97 2.30
N THR A 72 15.70 42.84 2.81
CA THR A 72 16.99 43.05 2.18
C THR A 72 18.02 42.04 2.71
N PRO A 73 19.05 41.71 1.93
CA PRO A 73 20.20 40.95 2.38
C PRO A 73 20.83 41.46 3.69
N GLU A 74 20.70 42.76 3.99
CA GLU A 74 21.24 43.37 5.21
C GLU A 74 20.43 42.98 6.46
N ASP A 75 19.15 42.69 6.31
CA ASP A 75 18.27 42.32 7.43
C ASP A 75 18.56 40.88 7.88
N VAL A 76 18.63 39.96 6.90
CA VAL A 76 19.08 38.57 7.14
C VAL A 76 20.45 38.57 7.83
N ARG A 77 21.36 39.45 7.40
CA ARG A 77 22.67 39.61 8.05
C ARG A 77 22.54 40.03 9.52
N GLN A 78 21.70 41.01 9.84
CA GLN A 78 21.50 41.47 11.22
C GLN A 78 20.90 40.38 12.11
N TRP A 79 19.95 39.60 11.60
CA TRP A 79 19.28 38.55 12.37
C TRP A 79 20.24 37.40 12.69
N VAL A 80 21.01 36.97 11.70
CA VAL A 80 22.06 35.97 11.90
C VAL A 80 23.11 36.49 12.88
N ALA A 81 23.51 37.77 12.80
CA ALA A 81 24.47 38.35 13.72
C ALA A 81 23.98 38.32 15.18
N LEU A 82 22.71 38.69 15.40
CA LEU A 82 22.08 38.65 16.71
C LEU A 82 21.94 37.21 17.22
N ALA A 83 21.54 36.27 16.38
CA ALA A 83 21.43 34.87 16.77
C ALA A 83 22.78 34.28 17.22
N VAL A 84 23.87 34.64 16.53
CA VAL A 84 25.23 34.23 16.88
C VAL A 84 25.66 34.80 18.24
N THR A 85 25.27 36.03 18.60
CA THR A 85 25.54 36.57 19.96
C THR A 85 24.87 35.77 21.08
N ARG A 86 23.89 34.91 20.75
CA ARG A 86 23.13 34.07 21.67
C ARG A 86 23.45 32.58 21.50
N PHE A 87 24.71 32.23 21.23
CA PHE A 87 25.21 30.85 21.20
C PHE A 87 24.40 29.88 20.32
N LEU A 88 24.15 30.27 19.07
CA LEU A 88 23.43 29.45 18.08
C LEU A 88 24.09 28.07 17.85
N ARG A 89 23.30 26.99 17.80
CA ARG A 89 23.79 25.62 17.51
C ARG A 89 23.49 25.10 16.12
N GLU A 90 22.29 25.39 15.61
CA GLU A 90 21.86 25.00 14.27
C GLU A 90 21.38 26.23 13.49
N LEU A 91 21.91 26.41 12.29
CA LEU A 91 21.47 27.42 11.35
C LEU A 91 21.11 26.75 10.03
N SER A 92 19.88 26.98 9.56
CA SER A 92 19.47 26.61 8.21
C SER A 92 18.80 27.81 7.55
N LEU A 93 19.37 28.23 6.43
CA LEU A 93 18.96 29.39 5.65
C LEU A 93 18.66 28.94 4.22
N ASP A 94 17.42 29.15 3.80
CA ASP A 94 16.98 28.87 2.46
C ASP A 94 16.63 30.17 1.71
N LEU A 95 17.50 30.56 0.79
CA LEU A 95 17.40 31.78 -0.02
C LEU A 95 17.26 31.46 -1.52
N THR A 96 16.68 30.32 -1.90
CA THR A 96 16.58 29.88 -3.31
C THR A 96 15.81 30.81 -4.24
N LEU A 97 15.10 31.81 -3.71
CA LEU A 97 14.26 32.74 -4.48
C LEU A 97 14.74 34.20 -4.45
N GLU A 98 15.81 34.51 -3.70
CA GLU A 98 16.40 35.86 -3.71
C GLU A 98 17.28 36.05 -4.96
N VAL A 99 17.05 37.14 -5.70
CA VAL A 99 17.84 37.46 -6.92
C VAL A 99 19.23 38.00 -6.59
N ASN A 100 19.42 38.64 -5.42
CA ASN A 100 20.68 39.25 -5.01
C ASN A 100 21.45 38.38 -4.01
N PRO A 101 22.78 38.26 -4.13
CA PRO A 101 23.60 37.49 -3.20
C PRO A 101 23.58 38.08 -1.79
N THR A 102 23.20 37.27 -0.80
CA THR A 102 23.17 37.67 0.61
C THR A 102 24.46 37.32 1.33
N LYS A 103 25.24 38.34 1.70
CA LYS A 103 26.49 38.19 2.46
C LYS A 103 26.22 38.08 3.96
N LEU A 104 26.50 36.91 4.53
CA LEU A 104 26.33 36.61 5.95
C LEU A 104 27.35 37.33 6.85
N PRO A 105 27.05 37.57 8.15
CA PRO A 105 27.93 38.31 9.05
C PRO A 105 29.17 37.50 9.39
N SER A 106 30.33 38.17 9.52
CA SER A 106 31.60 37.52 9.87
C SER A 106 31.58 36.82 11.24
N SER A 107 30.70 37.26 12.15
CA SER A 107 30.48 36.63 13.44
C SER A 107 30.05 35.17 13.32
N LEU A 108 29.26 34.83 12.30
CA LEU A 108 28.81 33.45 12.03
C LEU A 108 30.01 32.51 11.88
N TYR A 109 31.00 32.92 11.07
CA TYR A 109 32.21 32.13 10.79
C TYR A 109 33.21 32.05 11.96
N THR A 110 32.88 32.67 13.10
CA THR A 110 33.64 32.58 14.37
C THR A 110 32.84 31.92 15.49
N CYS A 111 31.64 31.40 15.18
CA CYS A 111 30.71 30.84 16.14
C CYS A 111 31.24 29.50 16.69
N LYS A 112 31.51 29.44 18.00
CA LYS A 112 32.05 28.23 18.66
C LYS A 112 30.98 27.17 18.96
N SER A 113 29.70 27.55 19.01
CA SER A 113 28.59 26.66 19.36
C SER A 113 27.93 25.98 18.15
N LEU A 114 28.23 26.43 16.93
CA LEU A 114 27.58 25.95 15.71
C LEU A 114 28.05 24.52 15.38
N VAL A 115 27.09 23.60 15.26
CA VAL A 115 27.33 22.18 14.96
C VAL A 115 26.90 21.83 13.54
N ILE A 116 25.79 22.41 13.08
CA ILE A 116 25.20 22.19 11.75
C ILE A 116 25.02 23.54 11.07
N LEU A 117 25.52 23.62 9.84
CA LEU A 117 25.32 24.76 8.96
C LEU A 117 24.79 24.27 7.61
N GLU A 118 23.57 24.70 7.29
CA GLU A 118 22.92 24.43 6.02
C GLU A 118 22.61 25.75 5.31
N LEU A 119 23.19 25.92 4.12
CA LEU A 119 23.00 27.10 3.29
C LEU A 119 22.50 26.67 1.92
N LYS A 120 21.37 27.25 1.50
CA LYS A 120 20.77 26.98 0.19
C LYS A 120 20.49 28.25 -0.60
N GLY A 121 20.63 28.16 -1.93
CA GLY A 121 20.34 29.28 -2.82
C GLY A 121 21.32 30.44 -2.68
N SER A 122 20.85 31.68 -2.85
CA SER A 122 21.66 32.91 -3.03
C SER A 122 22.50 33.39 -1.84
N ASN A 123 22.92 32.51 -0.94
CA ASN A 123 23.87 32.79 0.14
C ASN A 123 25.30 33.00 -0.41
N LEU A 124 25.91 34.16 -0.13
CA LEU A 124 27.30 34.46 -0.52
C LEU A 124 28.29 34.04 0.59
N VAL A 125 29.12 33.06 0.25
CA VAL A 125 30.21 32.57 1.11
C VAL A 125 31.45 33.45 0.91
N ASP A 126 31.61 34.42 1.83
CA ASP A 126 32.81 35.27 1.96
C ASP A 126 33.47 35.06 3.33
N VAL A 127 34.60 34.35 3.32
CA VAL A 127 35.28 33.91 4.54
C VAL A 127 36.61 34.66 4.74
N HIS A 128 36.71 35.41 5.84
CA HIS A 128 37.95 36.06 6.27
C HIS A 128 38.97 35.07 6.85
N ARG A 129 40.27 35.40 6.74
CA ARG A 129 41.41 34.56 7.15
C ARG A 129 41.45 34.17 8.65
N THR A 130 40.68 34.82 9.51
CA THR A 130 40.65 34.58 10.96
C THR A 130 39.41 33.79 11.43
N SER A 131 38.64 33.22 10.50
CA SER A 131 37.45 32.39 10.81
C SER A 131 37.86 31.06 11.46
N CYS A 132 37.02 30.55 12.36
CA CYS A 132 37.24 29.28 13.06
C CYS A 132 35.90 28.76 13.58
N LEU A 133 35.48 27.60 13.07
CA LEU A 133 34.25 26.88 13.43
C LEU A 133 34.64 25.56 14.11
N PRO A 134 35.03 25.59 15.40
CA PRO A 134 35.67 24.45 16.07
C PRO A 134 34.74 23.27 16.36
N SER A 135 33.42 23.47 16.29
CA SER A 135 32.41 22.46 16.65
C SER A 135 31.62 21.94 15.45
N LEU A 136 31.89 22.45 14.23
CA LEU A 136 31.12 22.13 13.05
C LEU A 136 31.43 20.72 12.56
N LYS A 137 30.40 19.86 12.51
CA LYS A 137 30.53 18.46 12.08
C LYS A 137 29.95 18.20 10.70
N THR A 138 28.91 18.94 10.34
CA THR A 138 28.15 18.78 9.11
C THR A 138 28.04 20.12 8.41
N LEU A 139 28.50 20.17 7.16
CA LEU A 139 28.41 21.33 6.29
C LEU A 139 27.71 20.94 4.99
N ILE A 140 26.57 21.59 4.73
CA ILE A 140 25.77 21.37 3.53
C ILE A 140 25.68 22.69 2.76
N LEU A 141 26.18 22.67 1.53
CA LEU A 141 26.17 23.80 0.62
C LEU A 141 25.45 23.38 -0.66
N GLN A 142 24.26 23.96 -0.90
CA GLN A 142 23.42 23.64 -2.05
C GLN A 142 23.15 24.90 -2.88
N GLY A 143 23.75 24.98 -4.07
CA GLY A 143 23.53 26.10 -4.98
C GLY A 143 23.95 27.46 -4.40
N VAL A 144 25.01 27.49 -3.59
CA VAL A 144 25.53 28.72 -2.94
C VAL A 144 26.51 29.49 -3.83
N LEU A 145 26.67 30.79 -3.58
CA LEU A 145 27.57 31.68 -4.33
C LEU A 145 28.90 31.90 -3.57
N TYR A 146 30.03 32.00 -4.27
CA TYR A 146 31.35 32.19 -3.66
C TYR A 146 31.95 33.56 -3.99
N ALA A 147 32.51 34.24 -2.99
CA ALA A 147 33.10 35.57 -3.18
C ALA A 147 34.43 35.56 -3.95
N ASP A 148 35.25 34.53 -3.77
CA ASP A 148 36.45 34.28 -4.57
C ASP A 148 36.71 32.78 -4.72
N GLN A 149 37.57 32.41 -5.67
CA GLN A 149 38.03 31.03 -5.92
C GLN A 149 38.63 30.33 -4.69
N LYS A 150 38.97 31.08 -3.64
CA LYS A 150 39.58 30.57 -2.40
C LYS A 150 38.58 30.51 -1.24
N SER A 151 37.35 30.98 -1.39
CA SER A 151 36.37 31.08 -0.30
C SER A 151 36.02 29.72 0.30
N LEU A 152 35.77 28.72 -0.55
CA LEU A 152 35.50 27.35 -0.10
C LEU A 152 36.68 26.77 0.67
N HIS A 153 37.90 26.88 0.10
CA HIS A 153 39.11 26.39 0.77
C HIS A 153 39.34 27.07 2.13
N LYS A 154 39.12 28.39 2.23
CA LYS A 154 39.20 29.11 3.51
C LYS A 154 38.17 28.57 4.50
N LEU A 155 36.91 28.36 4.09
CA LEU A 155 35.86 27.82 4.95
C LEU A 155 36.23 26.43 5.50
N LEU A 156 36.69 25.54 4.62
CA LEU A 156 37.09 24.18 4.99
C LEU A 156 38.28 24.18 5.95
N SER A 157 39.28 25.06 5.73
CA SER A 157 40.42 25.21 6.64
C SER A 157 40.03 25.69 8.04
N SER A 158 38.86 26.33 8.17
CA SER A 158 38.33 26.83 9.44
C SER A 158 37.53 25.77 10.22
N CYS A 159 37.33 24.56 9.67
CA CYS A 159 36.49 23.50 10.24
C CYS A 159 37.33 22.23 10.57
N PRO A 160 38.07 22.20 11.71
CA PRO A 160 39.04 21.14 11.98
C PRO A 160 38.43 19.76 12.29
N VAL A 161 37.17 19.70 12.73
CA VAL A 161 36.48 18.47 13.15
C VAL A 161 35.37 18.04 12.18
N LEU A 162 35.40 18.55 10.94
CA LEU A 162 34.39 18.26 9.93
C LEU A 162 34.39 16.77 9.56
N GLU A 163 33.24 16.11 9.67
CA GLU A 163 33.09 14.68 9.41
C GLU A 163 32.36 14.41 8.08
N ASP A 164 31.40 15.28 7.73
CA ASP A 164 30.52 15.15 6.56
C ASP A 164 30.43 16.46 5.77
N LEU A 165 30.73 16.37 4.47
CA LEU A 165 30.73 17.48 3.53
C LEU A 165 29.91 17.13 2.29
N PHE A 166 28.88 17.95 2.05
CA PHE A 166 28.08 17.92 0.83
C PHE A 166 28.20 19.26 0.10
N VAL A 167 28.60 19.20 -1.17
CA VAL A 167 28.69 20.37 -2.03
C VAL A 167 27.97 20.08 -3.34
N GLU A 168 26.95 20.89 -3.63
CA GLU A 168 26.23 20.92 -4.90
C GLU A 168 26.33 22.30 -5.53
N GLN A 169 26.74 22.32 -6.80
CA GLN A 169 26.89 23.53 -7.59
C GLN A 169 25.90 23.46 -8.78
N ASP A 170 25.04 24.48 -8.88
CA ASP A 170 24.01 24.58 -9.92
C ASP A 170 24.36 25.70 -10.93
N GLY A 171 24.26 25.39 -12.22
CA GLY A 171 24.76 26.22 -13.32
C GLY A 171 23.78 27.31 -13.77
N CYS A 172 23.75 28.45 -13.08
CA CYS A 172 23.15 29.70 -13.57
C CYS A 172 24.23 30.74 -13.95
N GLU A 173 24.28 31.16 -15.23
CA GLU A 173 25.24 32.08 -15.87
C GLU A 173 25.73 33.29 -15.01
N SER A 174 26.67 33.12 -14.08
CA SER A 174 27.21 34.21 -13.24
C SER A 174 28.71 34.07 -12.96
N GLU A 175 29.41 35.19 -12.73
CA GLU A 175 30.87 35.27 -12.51
C GLU A 175 31.37 34.68 -11.16
N HIS A 176 30.52 33.97 -10.41
CA HIS A 176 30.76 33.57 -9.01
C HIS A 176 31.01 32.06 -8.80
N PHE A 177 31.32 31.33 -9.87
CA PHE A 177 31.60 29.90 -9.81
C PHE A 177 33.03 29.56 -9.42
N LEU A 178 33.23 28.38 -8.84
CA LEU A 178 34.56 27.85 -8.55
C LEU A 178 35.14 27.18 -9.81
N GLU A 179 36.22 27.73 -10.34
CA GLU A 179 37.06 27.13 -11.38
C GLU A 179 37.96 26.03 -10.79
N ALA A 180 38.36 26.18 -9.52
CA ALA A 180 39.23 25.22 -8.83
C ALA A 180 38.72 24.90 -7.42
N VAL A 181 38.58 23.61 -7.10
CA VAL A 181 38.17 23.12 -5.79
C VAL A 181 39.32 22.38 -5.11
N SER A 182 39.63 22.77 -3.87
CA SER A 182 40.65 22.12 -3.04
C SER A 182 40.05 21.73 -1.69
N VAL A 183 39.95 20.42 -1.45
CA VAL A 183 39.41 19.82 -0.22
C VAL A 183 40.55 19.17 0.55
N ILE A 184 41.04 19.88 1.57
CA ILE A 184 42.14 19.43 2.45
C ILE A 184 41.63 19.41 3.89
N VAL A 185 41.01 18.29 4.29
CA VAL A 185 40.37 18.12 5.60
C VAL A 185 40.71 16.74 6.19
N PRO A 186 41.69 16.65 7.11
CA PRO A 186 42.17 15.35 7.60
C PRO A 186 41.17 14.51 8.39
N SER A 187 40.14 15.15 8.98
CA SER A 187 39.09 14.52 9.78
C SER A 187 37.91 14.00 8.97
N LEU A 188 37.82 14.36 7.68
CA LEU A 188 36.67 14.07 6.83
C LEU A 188 36.51 12.57 6.61
N GLN A 189 35.29 12.07 6.78
CA GLN A 189 34.95 10.65 6.59
C GLN A 189 34.08 10.41 5.36
N ARG A 190 33.21 11.37 5.02
CA ARG A 190 32.30 11.32 3.87
C ARG A 190 32.42 12.59 3.04
N LEU A 191 32.56 12.41 1.72
CA LEU A 191 32.61 13.49 0.76
C LEU A 191 31.69 13.17 -0.41
N THR A 192 30.76 14.09 -0.68
CA THR A 192 29.88 14.05 -1.85
C THR A 192 29.99 15.34 -2.63
N LEU A 193 30.36 15.23 -3.91
CA LEU A 193 30.45 16.33 -4.86
C LEU A 193 29.43 16.10 -5.98
N LYS A 194 28.57 17.08 -6.23
CA LYS A 194 27.56 17.02 -7.30
C LYS A 194 27.63 18.24 -8.21
N LEU A 195 27.78 17.99 -9.51
CA LEU A 195 27.91 19.01 -10.55
C LEU A 195 26.74 18.93 -11.53
N CYS A 196 25.99 20.03 -11.62
CA CYS A 196 24.80 20.14 -12.46
C CYS A 196 25.05 21.14 -13.60
N ARG A 197 24.82 20.71 -14.85
CA ARG A 197 24.71 21.51 -16.10
C ARG A 197 25.93 22.40 -16.47
N GLY A 198 26.68 21.94 -17.49
CA GLY A 198 27.47 22.80 -18.40
C GLY A 198 28.79 23.42 -17.88
N TYR A 199 29.21 23.20 -16.64
CA TYR A 199 30.43 23.78 -16.07
C TYR A 199 31.30 22.74 -15.35
N PHE A 200 32.61 22.77 -15.62
CA PHE A 200 33.60 21.82 -15.11
C PHE A 200 34.57 22.50 -14.13
N PHE A 201 35.16 21.76 -13.19
CA PHE A 201 36.32 22.24 -12.45
C PHE A 201 37.57 22.12 -13.34
N HIS A 202 38.25 23.23 -13.61
CA HIS A 202 39.58 23.21 -14.25
C HIS A 202 40.62 22.50 -13.38
N ARG A 203 40.48 22.58 -12.05
CA ARG A 203 41.39 21.92 -11.10
C ARG A 203 40.67 21.41 -9.85
N LEU A 204 40.76 20.10 -9.59
CA LEU A 204 40.22 19.48 -8.38
C LEU A 204 41.35 18.82 -7.57
N VAL A 205 41.52 19.26 -6.32
CA VAL A 205 42.55 18.76 -5.38
C VAL A 205 41.87 18.14 -4.16
N ILE A 206 42.10 16.84 -3.91
CA ILE A 206 41.54 16.14 -2.74
C ILE A 206 42.67 15.52 -1.92
N ASN A 207 42.82 15.96 -0.67
CA ASN A 207 43.75 15.36 0.30
C ASN A 207 43.03 15.16 1.64
N THR A 208 42.46 13.97 1.82
CA THR A 208 41.67 13.61 3.02
C THR A 208 41.97 12.16 3.45
N PRO A 209 43.06 11.91 4.22
CA PRO A 209 43.55 10.55 4.51
C PRO A 209 42.62 9.68 5.36
N SER A 210 41.61 10.27 6.01
CA SER A 210 40.61 9.55 6.82
C SER A 210 39.34 9.18 6.05
N LEU A 211 39.27 9.52 4.76
CA LEU A 211 38.08 9.33 3.94
C LEU A 211 37.74 7.84 3.80
N LYS A 212 36.47 7.50 4.04
CA LYS A 212 35.95 6.12 3.91
C LYS A 212 35.01 5.97 2.72
N TYR A 213 34.26 7.03 2.41
CA TYR A 213 33.28 7.08 1.33
C TYR A 213 33.52 8.32 0.49
N PHE A 214 33.65 8.10 -0.81
CA PHE A 214 33.81 9.16 -1.81
C PHE A 214 32.78 8.99 -2.91
N LYS A 215 32.04 10.06 -3.21
CA LYS A 215 31.09 10.10 -4.30
C LYS A 215 31.25 11.36 -5.13
N ILE A 216 31.31 11.19 -6.44
CA ILE A 216 31.29 12.27 -7.42
C ILE A 216 30.24 11.98 -8.50
N GLU A 217 29.35 12.95 -8.72
CA GLU A 217 28.35 12.93 -9.78
C GLU A 217 28.55 14.16 -10.68
N ASP A 218 28.67 13.93 -11.97
CA ASP A 218 28.95 14.95 -12.97
C ASP A 218 28.14 14.70 -14.25
N TYR A 219 27.15 15.56 -14.49
CA TYR A 219 26.18 15.44 -15.60
C TYR A 219 26.34 16.54 -16.65
N THR A 220 27.56 17.06 -16.83
CA THR A 220 27.87 18.08 -17.84
C THR A 220 27.87 17.49 -19.25
N TYR A 221 27.20 18.18 -20.19
CA TYR A 221 27.11 17.80 -21.61
C TYR A 221 28.05 18.66 -22.46
N GLU A 222 28.52 18.10 -23.58
CA GLU A 222 29.46 18.70 -24.53
C GLU A 222 29.16 20.19 -24.85
N HIS A 223 30.04 21.09 -24.42
CA HIS A 223 30.25 22.35 -25.13
C HIS A 223 31.62 22.32 -25.78
N THR A 224 31.60 22.00 -27.07
CA THR A 224 32.69 22.21 -28.02
C THR A 224 32.98 23.71 -28.14
N ASN A 225 33.77 24.27 -27.23
CA ASN A 225 34.36 25.59 -27.41
C ASN A 225 35.89 25.49 -27.40
N GLY A 226 36.46 24.62 -28.24
CA GLY A 226 37.85 24.73 -28.72
C GLY A 226 38.94 25.02 -27.69
N ILE A 227 38.77 24.59 -26.43
CA ILE A 227 39.83 24.58 -25.43
C ILE A 227 40.50 23.23 -25.60
N ASP A 228 41.81 23.26 -25.84
CA ASP A 228 42.63 22.05 -25.98
C ASP A 228 42.40 21.13 -24.77
N ASP A 229 42.21 19.82 -25.02
CA ASP A 229 41.97 18.76 -24.01
C ASP A 229 43.08 18.65 -22.91
N ASP A 230 44.12 19.48 -22.97
CA ASP A 230 45.34 19.42 -22.15
C ASP A 230 45.30 20.24 -20.82
N ASP A 231 44.23 21.00 -20.52
CA ASP A 231 44.20 21.94 -19.36
C ASP A 231 43.49 21.41 -18.09
N TYR A 232 43.05 20.16 -18.06
CA TYR A 232 42.35 19.57 -16.91
C TYR A 232 43.32 18.89 -15.93
N PHE A 233 43.38 19.36 -14.68
CA PHE A 233 44.26 18.79 -13.65
C PHE A 233 43.48 18.28 -12.43
N PHE A 234 43.27 16.96 -12.36
CA PHE A 234 42.87 16.28 -11.12
C PHE A 234 44.11 15.85 -10.33
N TYR A 235 44.25 16.28 -9.08
CA TYR A 235 45.35 15.84 -8.21
C TYR A 235 44.80 15.29 -6.90
N SER A 236 45.03 14.02 -6.64
CA SER A 236 44.67 13.36 -5.40
C SER A 236 45.85 12.59 -4.84
N ASP A 237 46.10 12.75 -3.53
CA ASP A 237 47.06 11.90 -2.80
C ASP A 237 46.42 10.54 -2.47
N ASP A 238 47.25 9.56 -2.13
CA ASP A 238 46.80 8.22 -1.74
C ASP A 238 45.87 8.27 -0.50
N MET A 239 44.73 7.59 -0.59
CA MET A 239 43.70 7.55 0.45
C MET A 239 43.54 6.11 0.98
N PRO A 240 44.44 5.66 1.87
CA PRO A 240 44.57 4.23 2.21
C PRO A 240 43.39 3.66 2.99
N LYS A 241 42.51 4.51 3.53
CA LYS A 241 41.31 4.09 4.29
C LYS A 241 40.04 4.08 3.44
N LEU A 242 40.11 4.43 2.16
CA LEU A 242 38.95 4.49 1.28
C LEU A 242 38.40 3.08 1.06
N GLU A 243 37.16 2.84 1.52
CA GLU A 243 36.53 1.52 1.40
C GLU A 243 35.59 1.45 0.21
N GLU A 244 34.94 2.57 -0.12
CA GLU A 244 33.89 2.67 -1.11
C GLU A 244 34.00 3.94 -1.93
N MET A 245 33.88 3.77 -3.23
CA MET A 245 34.05 4.82 -4.22
C MET A 245 32.99 4.69 -5.32
N GLU A 246 32.25 5.76 -5.53
CA GLU A 246 31.23 5.88 -6.57
C GLU A 246 31.58 7.06 -7.48
N VAL A 247 31.75 6.75 -8.77
CA VAL A 247 32.08 7.74 -9.80
C VAL A 247 31.06 7.62 -10.92
N ASP A 248 30.28 8.69 -11.12
CA ASP A 248 29.43 8.87 -12.29
C ASP A 248 29.79 10.20 -12.93
N SER A 249 30.54 10.16 -14.03
CA SER A 249 30.98 11.37 -14.72
C SER A 249 31.15 11.12 -16.21
N THR A 250 30.88 12.16 -16.99
CA THR A 250 31.07 12.21 -18.43
C THR A 250 32.43 12.79 -18.85
N TYR A 251 33.28 13.29 -17.92
CA TYR A 251 34.53 13.99 -18.27
C TYR A 251 35.57 14.00 -17.11
N LEU A 252 36.07 12.83 -16.70
CA LEU A 252 37.08 12.72 -15.64
C LEU A 252 38.45 12.26 -16.16
N ASP A 253 39.53 12.97 -15.78
CA ASP A 253 40.92 12.55 -16.02
C ASP A 253 41.28 11.34 -15.14
N ILE A 254 41.38 10.18 -15.79
CA ILE A 254 41.51 8.89 -15.12
C ILE A 254 42.94 8.54 -14.72
N GLN A 255 43.97 9.26 -15.22
CA GLN A 255 45.37 8.95 -14.89
C GLN A 255 45.64 9.02 -13.38
N ASN A 256 45.00 9.99 -12.71
CA ASN A 256 45.16 10.24 -11.27
C ASN A 256 44.17 9.45 -10.40
N PHE A 257 43.11 8.88 -10.99
CA PHE A 257 42.16 7.99 -10.30
C PHE A 257 42.73 6.61 -9.99
N VAL A 258 43.71 6.16 -10.78
CA VAL A 258 44.34 4.84 -10.63
C VAL A 258 44.90 4.61 -9.23
N CYS A 259 45.53 5.62 -8.61
CA CYS A 259 46.09 5.48 -7.27
C CYS A 259 44.98 5.25 -6.22
N LEU A 260 43.84 5.93 -6.36
CA LEU A 260 42.73 5.88 -5.40
C LEU A 260 42.03 4.52 -5.40
N ILE A 261 41.87 3.90 -6.57
CA ILE A 261 41.14 2.62 -6.70
C ILE A 261 41.91 1.42 -6.12
N THR A 262 43.23 1.53 -5.91
CA THR A 262 44.07 0.41 -5.44
C THR A 262 43.67 -0.15 -4.07
N HIS A 263 43.16 0.70 -3.17
CA HIS A 263 42.80 0.35 -1.79
C HIS A 263 41.31 0.00 -1.61
N VAL A 264 40.49 0.25 -2.63
CA VAL A 264 39.03 0.19 -2.55
C VAL A 264 38.51 -1.25 -2.52
N LYS A 265 37.50 -1.50 -1.68
CA LYS A 265 36.82 -2.81 -1.60
C LYS A 265 35.57 -2.86 -2.49
N ARG A 266 34.87 -1.72 -2.62
CA ARG A 266 33.64 -1.56 -3.42
C ARG A 266 33.80 -0.38 -4.39
N LEU A 267 33.80 -0.69 -5.69
CA LEU A 267 34.01 0.29 -6.74
C LEU A 267 32.80 0.32 -7.68
N SER A 268 32.22 1.50 -7.89
CA SER A 268 31.19 1.75 -8.89
C SER A 268 31.67 2.79 -9.90
N LEU A 269 31.65 2.44 -11.18
CA LEU A 269 32.17 3.28 -12.27
C LEU A 269 31.15 3.47 -13.39
N CYS A 270 30.98 4.71 -13.80
CA CYS A 270 30.38 5.17 -15.05
C CYS A 270 31.33 6.25 -15.62
N LEU A 271 32.06 5.93 -16.70
CA LEU A 271 33.17 6.73 -17.24
C LEU A 271 33.05 6.90 -18.76
N PRO A 272 33.46 8.04 -19.34
CA PRO A 272 33.33 8.37 -20.76
C PRO A 272 34.30 7.62 -21.68
N ASP A 273 34.08 7.68 -23.00
CA ASP A 273 34.80 6.85 -23.98
C ASP A 273 36.31 7.08 -24.07
N GLN A 274 36.79 8.29 -23.73
CA GLN A 274 38.21 8.65 -23.76
C GLN A 274 39.02 8.07 -22.57
N ALA A 275 38.31 7.54 -21.57
CA ALA A 275 38.83 6.90 -20.35
C ALA A 275 39.80 5.73 -20.59
N GLU A 276 39.61 5.06 -21.72
CA GLU A 276 40.26 3.80 -22.08
C GLU A 276 41.78 3.91 -21.99
N ASN A 277 42.36 4.95 -22.60
CA ASN A 277 43.80 5.15 -22.77
C ASN A 277 44.56 5.32 -21.45
N ALA A 278 43.92 5.86 -20.41
CA ALA A 278 44.58 6.17 -19.14
C ALA A 278 44.83 4.92 -18.29
N LEU A 279 43.90 3.98 -18.33
CA LEU A 279 44.04 2.71 -17.63
C LEU A 279 45.01 1.78 -18.34
N TYR A 280 45.42 2.06 -19.59
CA TYR A 280 46.27 1.15 -20.37
C TYR A 280 47.71 0.90 -19.85
N ARG A 281 48.16 1.56 -18.77
CA ARG A 281 49.48 1.31 -18.14
C ARG A 281 49.60 -0.10 -17.53
N GLU A 282 50.55 -0.89 -18.02
CA GLU A 282 50.87 -2.22 -17.47
C GLU A 282 51.29 -2.12 -15.99
N GLY A 283 50.72 -2.98 -15.11
CA GLY A 283 51.22 -3.21 -13.75
C GLY A 283 50.31 -2.80 -12.59
N ILE A 284 49.05 -2.38 -12.80
CA ILE A 284 48.10 -2.07 -11.72
C ILE A 284 47.46 -3.37 -11.22
N VAL A 285 47.50 -3.63 -9.90
CA VAL A 285 46.86 -4.81 -9.30
C VAL A 285 45.92 -4.40 -8.17
N LEU A 286 44.62 -4.57 -8.39
CA LEU A 286 43.52 -4.27 -7.46
C LEU A 286 43.28 -5.44 -6.50
N SER A 287 44.26 -5.71 -5.64
CA SER A 287 44.23 -6.89 -4.76
C SER A 287 43.15 -6.89 -3.68
N GLN A 288 42.65 -5.71 -3.28
CA GLN A 288 41.62 -5.57 -2.23
C GLN A 288 40.19 -5.53 -2.77
N LEU A 289 40.03 -5.37 -4.08
CA LEU A 289 38.72 -5.18 -4.71
C LEU A 289 37.89 -6.46 -4.60
N ARG A 290 36.70 -6.34 -3.99
CA ARG A 290 35.76 -7.46 -3.81
C ARG A 290 34.51 -7.30 -4.65
N ARG A 291 34.04 -6.06 -4.84
CA ARG A 291 32.83 -5.75 -5.60
C ARG A 291 33.13 -4.69 -6.64
N LEU A 292 32.80 -5.00 -7.89
CA LEU A 292 32.90 -4.08 -9.02
C LEU A 292 31.52 -3.92 -9.65
N LYS A 293 31.05 -2.67 -9.72
CA LYS A 293 29.84 -2.27 -10.45
C LYS A 293 30.26 -1.38 -11.61
N LEU A 294 29.90 -1.76 -12.84
CA LEU A 294 30.26 -1.04 -14.05
C LEU A 294 28.99 -0.63 -14.82
N CYS A 295 28.95 0.62 -15.28
CA CYS A 295 27.90 1.10 -16.17
C CYS A 295 28.24 0.78 -17.63
N SER A 296 27.29 0.23 -18.38
CA SER A 296 27.44 -0.14 -19.80
C SER A 296 26.95 0.95 -20.76
N CYS A 297 26.88 2.21 -20.32
CA CYS A 297 26.40 3.32 -21.16
C CYS A 297 27.44 3.80 -22.19
N THR A 298 28.74 3.50 -22.03
CA THR A 298 29.81 4.09 -22.87
C THR A 298 30.34 3.12 -23.92
N ILE A 299 30.65 3.59 -25.13
CA ILE A 299 31.08 2.75 -26.28
C ILE A 299 32.25 1.81 -25.91
N ASN A 300 33.17 2.24 -25.05
CA ASN A 300 34.36 1.45 -24.66
C ASN A 300 34.25 0.69 -23.33
N TRP A 301 33.05 0.61 -22.72
CA TRP A 301 32.84 -0.05 -21.43
C TRP A 301 33.38 -1.50 -21.41
N SER A 302 33.25 -2.21 -22.53
CA SER A 302 33.61 -3.64 -22.66
C SER A 302 35.11 -3.89 -22.60
N LYS A 303 35.95 -2.99 -23.12
CA LYS A 303 37.42 -3.08 -23.02
C LYS A 303 37.91 -2.74 -21.62
N LEU A 304 37.32 -1.71 -21.01
CA LEU A 304 37.59 -1.33 -19.63
C LEU A 304 37.32 -2.50 -18.67
N LEU A 305 36.20 -3.20 -18.87
CA LEU A 305 35.87 -4.40 -18.13
C LEU A 305 36.96 -5.48 -18.24
N VAL A 306 37.37 -5.81 -19.48
CA VAL A 306 38.38 -6.85 -19.74
C VAL A 306 39.66 -6.58 -18.95
N ARG A 307 40.08 -5.32 -18.89
CA ARG A 307 41.28 -4.92 -18.16
C ARG A 307 41.10 -4.99 -16.64
N LEU A 308 40.02 -4.43 -16.11
CA LEU A 308 39.73 -4.48 -14.68
C LEU A 308 39.66 -5.93 -14.17
N LEU A 309 39.15 -6.86 -14.99
CA LEU A 309 39.15 -8.29 -14.65
C LEU A 309 40.57 -8.86 -14.55
N LYS A 310 41.48 -8.52 -15.46
CA LYS A 310 42.89 -8.95 -15.38
C LYS A 310 43.59 -8.41 -14.14
N ASP A 311 43.29 -7.18 -13.76
CA ASP A 311 43.99 -6.48 -12.69
C ASP A 311 43.41 -6.77 -11.29
N SER A 312 42.24 -7.42 -11.16
CA SER A 312 41.53 -7.61 -9.87
C SER A 312 41.45 -9.07 -9.38
N PRO A 313 42.57 -9.71 -9.00
CA PRO A 313 42.65 -11.17 -8.79
C PRO A 313 41.74 -11.74 -7.70
N ASN A 314 41.23 -10.92 -6.78
CA ASN A 314 40.38 -11.34 -5.65
C ASN A 314 38.90 -10.92 -5.79
N LEU A 315 38.48 -10.46 -6.98
CA LEU A 315 37.11 -9.99 -7.21
C LEU A 315 36.07 -11.09 -6.90
N GLN A 316 35.04 -10.75 -6.11
CA GLN A 316 34.00 -11.70 -5.68
C GLN A 316 32.64 -11.44 -6.33
N GLU A 317 32.30 -10.18 -6.56
CA GLU A 317 31.03 -9.79 -7.16
C GLU A 317 31.27 -8.81 -8.32
N LEU A 318 30.71 -9.14 -9.48
CA LEU A 318 30.75 -8.32 -10.69
C LEU A 318 29.31 -7.98 -11.10
N GLU A 319 28.99 -6.69 -11.17
CA GLU A 319 27.71 -6.18 -11.67
C GLU A 319 27.90 -5.25 -12.87
N ILE A 320 27.21 -5.53 -13.97
CA ILE A 320 27.14 -4.69 -15.16
C ILE A 320 25.70 -4.21 -15.32
N HIS A 321 25.51 -2.91 -15.47
CA HIS A 321 24.17 -2.31 -15.55
C HIS A 321 24.12 -1.13 -16.52
N LEU A 322 22.93 -0.86 -17.06
CA LEU A 322 22.66 0.34 -17.85
C LEU A 322 21.84 1.33 -17.01
N ASP A 323 22.40 2.49 -16.68
CA ASP A 323 21.68 3.52 -15.92
C ASP A 323 20.58 4.19 -16.76
N GLY A 324 19.42 4.42 -16.15
CA GLY A 324 18.26 5.09 -16.75
C GLY A 324 18.47 6.59 -17.00
N ALA A 325 19.37 7.24 -16.25
CA ALA A 325 19.65 8.67 -16.41
C ALA A 325 20.37 9.00 -17.73
N HIS A 326 21.10 8.03 -18.30
CA HIS A 326 21.92 8.16 -19.50
C HIS A 326 21.24 7.63 -20.79
N THR A 327 19.97 7.17 -20.70
CA THR A 327 19.30 6.45 -21.81
C THR A 327 18.93 7.29 -23.02
N ASN A 328 19.08 8.62 -22.94
CA ASN A 328 18.78 9.52 -24.05
C ASN A 328 19.96 9.68 -25.03
N ILE A 329 21.15 9.15 -24.71
CA ILE A 329 22.38 9.47 -25.44
C ILE A 329 22.90 8.29 -26.29
N CYS A 330 22.61 7.04 -25.92
CA CYS A 330 23.33 5.90 -26.50
C CYS A 330 22.43 5.01 -27.37
N GLU A 331 22.58 5.13 -28.69
CA GLU A 331 22.28 4.05 -29.64
C GLU A 331 23.23 2.86 -29.33
N ASP A 332 22.70 1.64 -29.25
CA ASP A 332 23.36 0.38 -28.85
C ASP A 332 24.92 0.41 -28.90
N PRO A 333 25.61 0.67 -27.77
CA PRO A 333 27.07 0.80 -27.77
C PRO A 333 27.73 -0.53 -28.15
N PRO A 334 28.64 -0.55 -29.16
CA PRO A 334 29.18 -1.79 -29.70
C PRO A 334 30.14 -2.49 -28.72
N VAL A 335 29.86 -3.75 -28.41
CA VAL A 335 30.78 -4.58 -27.60
C VAL A 335 32.02 -4.93 -28.43
N CYS A 336 33.21 -4.62 -27.93
CA CYS A 336 34.48 -4.82 -28.63
C CYS A 336 35.51 -5.45 -27.68
N TRP A 337 35.67 -6.77 -27.73
CA TRP A 337 36.51 -7.55 -26.79
C TRP A 337 37.35 -8.65 -27.49
N GLU A 338 37.21 -8.79 -28.81
CA GLU A 338 37.93 -9.78 -29.64
C GLU A 338 39.40 -9.36 -29.82
N ASN A 339 40.33 -10.30 -29.58
CA ASN A 339 41.80 -10.21 -29.61
C ASN A 339 42.55 -9.77 -28.33
N GLU A 340 41.90 -9.36 -27.22
CA GLU A 340 42.61 -8.93 -26.00
C GLU A 340 42.69 -9.96 -24.86
N LEU A 341 41.84 -11.00 -24.85
CA LEU A 341 41.81 -12.05 -23.83
C LEU A 341 42.57 -13.32 -24.28
N ALA A 342 43.88 -13.19 -24.51
CA ALA A 342 44.73 -14.35 -24.85
C ALA A 342 44.93 -15.33 -23.66
N CYS A 343 44.72 -14.87 -22.42
CA CYS A 343 44.78 -15.65 -21.18
C CYS A 343 43.61 -15.28 -20.26
N VAL A 344 43.13 -16.25 -19.49
CA VAL A 344 41.98 -16.10 -18.60
C VAL A 344 42.37 -15.34 -17.32
N PRO A 345 41.65 -14.25 -16.94
CA PRO A 345 41.90 -13.51 -15.69
C PRO A 345 41.82 -14.37 -14.42
N ASP A 346 42.76 -14.18 -13.49
CA ASP A 346 42.86 -14.96 -12.23
C ASP A 346 41.61 -14.87 -11.35
N CYS A 347 40.90 -13.74 -11.41
CA CYS A 347 39.69 -13.51 -10.62
C CYS A 347 38.52 -14.40 -11.06
N LEU A 348 38.41 -14.68 -12.36
CA LEU A 348 37.44 -15.63 -12.90
C LEU A 348 37.79 -17.04 -12.40
N LEU A 349 39.08 -17.41 -12.46
CA LEU A 349 39.52 -18.75 -12.07
C LEU A 349 39.35 -19.05 -10.57
N SER A 350 39.57 -18.06 -9.69
CA SER A 350 39.82 -18.33 -8.27
C SER A 350 38.84 -17.70 -7.27
N SER A 351 38.19 -16.58 -7.59
CA SER A 351 37.49 -15.77 -6.57
C SER A 351 36.06 -15.34 -6.91
N LEU A 352 35.70 -15.17 -8.19
CA LEU A 352 34.40 -14.62 -8.58
C LEU A 352 33.26 -15.57 -8.18
N GLN A 353 32.33 -15.08 -7.35
CA GLN A 353 31.18 -15.83 -6.81
C GLN A 353 29.85 -15.36 -7.38
N THR A 354 29.71 -14.06 -7.64
CA THR A 354 28.46 -13.49 -8.15
C THR A 354 28.72 -12.71 -9.42
N PHE A 355 27.95 -13.02 -10.45
CA PHE A 355 27.93 -12.29 -11.70
C PHE A 355 26.51 -11.80 -11.97
N LYS A 356 26.35 -10.51 -12.19
CA LYS A 356 25.05 -9.91 -12.51
C LYS A 356 25.20 -8.98 -13.70
N TRP A 357 24.35 -9.15 -14.70
CA TRP A 357 24.28 -8.23 -15.83
C TRP A 357 22.82 -7.92 -16.12
N THR A 358 22.45 -6.65 -15.96
CA THR A 358 21.07 -6.19 -16.15
C THR A 358 20.94 -5.26 -17.35
N ARG A 359 19.84 -5.41 -18.09
CA ARG A 359 19.49 -4.66 -19.31
C ARG A 359 20.42 -4.94 -20.50
N ILE A 360 20.72 -6.23 -20.75
CA ILE A 360 21.47 -6.67 -21.94
C ILE A 360 20.62 -6.47 -23.19
N TYR A 361 21.25 -6.04 -24.30
CA TYR A 361 20.57 -5.85 -25.58
C TYR A 361 20.44 -7.13 -26.40
N GLY A 362 21.32 -8.10 -26.18
CA GLY A 362 21.26 -9.44 -26.79
C GLY A 362 22.08 -9.56 -28.06
N SER A 363 23.01 -8.63 -28.31
CA SER A 363 23.93 -8.72 -29.44
C SER A 363 24.82 -9.97 -29.31
N GLN A 364 25.23 -10.54 -30.46
CA GLN A 364 26.08 -11.73 -30.50
C GLN A 364 27.36 -11.57 -29.66
N LYS A 365 27.92 -10.36 -29.62
CA LYS A 365 29.14 -10.06 -28.88
C LYS A 365 28.93 -9.96 -27.36
N GLU A 366 27.80 -9.44 -26.89
CA GLU A 366 27.42 -9.50 -25.47
C GLU A 366 27.25 -10.94 -25.02
N VAL A 367 26.56 -11.73 -25.84
CA VAL A 367 26.37 -13.17 -25.67
C VAL A 367 27.73 -13.86 -25.58
N ASP A 368 28.66 -13.57 -26.50
CA ASP A 368 29.98 -14.18 -26.49
C ASP A 368 30.80 -13.83 -25.22
N LEU A 369 30.69 -12.59 -24.71
CA LEU A 369 31.32 -12.17 -23.44
C LEU A 369 30.73 -12.89 -22.23
N VAL A 370 29.40 -13.06 -22.18
CA VAL A 370 28.75 -13.83 -21.13
C VAL A 370 29.28 -15.28 -21.12
N LYS A 371 29.46 -15.91 -22.30
CA LYS A 371 30.05 -17.27 -22.37
C LYS A 371 31.42 -17.27 -21.77
N TYR A 372 32.22 -16.30 -22.16
CA TYR A 372 33.61 -16.22 -21.72
C TYR A 372 33.69 -16.16 -20.19
N VAL A 373 32.87 -15.34 -19.54
CA VAL A 373 32.82 -15.25 -18.08
C VAL A 373 32.32 -16.56 -17.46
N LEU A 374 31.20 -17.11 -17.94
CA LEU A 374 30.59 -18.32 -17.38
C LEU A 374 31.47 -19.56 -17.54
N SER A 375 32.11 -19.70 -18.70
CA SER A 375 32.97 -20.84 -18.99
C SER A 375 34.26 -20.82 -18.16
N ASN A 376 34.80 -19.64 -17.87
CA ASN A 376 36.06 -19.50 -17.13
C ASN A 376 35.91 -19.27 -15.62
N ALA A 377 34.73 -18.85 -15.12
CA ALA A 377 34.53 -18.49 -13.72
C ALA A 377 34.31 -19.69 -12.78
N ARG A 378 35.37 -20.40 -12.38
CA ARG A 378 35.25 -21.69 -11.66
C ARG A 378 34.65 -21.63 -10.25
N CYS A 379 34.64 -20.45 -9.62
CA CYS A 379 34.13 -20.26 -8.25
C CYS A 379 32.73 -19.62 -8.21
N LEU A 380 32.10 -19.44 -9.38
CA LEU A 380 30.81 -18.76 -9.53
C LEU A 380 29.69 -19.57 -8.86
N LYS A 381 28.93 -18.92 -7.97
CA LYS A 381 27.78 -19.48 -7.26
C LYS A 381 26.46 -19.03 -7.85
N THR A 382 26.38 -17.77 -8.26
CA THR A 382 25.15 -17.16 -8.75
C THR A 382 25.45 -16.27 -9.96
N ALA A 383 24.76 -16.53 -11.06
CA ALA A 383 24.78 -15.72 -12.28
C ALA A 383 23.37 -15.22 -12.56
N THR A 384 23.19 -13.91 -12.71
CA THR A 384 21.89 -13.29 -13.02
C THR A 384 22.03 -12.44 -14.27
N ILE A 385 21.31 -12.80 -15.33
CA ILE A 385 21.37 -12.15 -16.64
C ILE A 385 19.94 -11.69 -16.96
N LEU A 386 19.74 -10.38 -17.13
CA LEU A 386 18.42 -9.79 -17.40
C LEU A 386 18.50 -8.94 -18.67
N PHE A 387 17.65 -9.23 -19.66
CA PHE A 387 17.57 -8.50 -20.93
C PHE A 387 16.72 -7.23 -20.80
N ARG A 388 16.96 -6.24 -21.69
CA ARG A 388 16.28 -4.93 -21.68
C ARG A 388 14.81 -5.00 -22.15
N SER A 389 14.43 -6.05 -22.89
CA SER A 389 13.07 -6.33 -23.40
C SER A 389 12.81 -7.85 -23.39
N SER A 390 11.56 -8.28 -23.15
CA SER A 390 11.10 -9.67 -23.34
C SER A 390 10.77 -10.00 -24.80
N ASP A 391 10.83 -9.01 -25.70
CA ASP A 391 10.54 -9.18 -27.11
C ASP A 391 11.81 -9.30 -27.96
N ILE A 392 11.86 -10.42 -28.70
CA ILE A 392 12.81 -10.80 -29.76
C ILE A 392 14.20 -11.22 -29.23
N PHE A 393 14.57 -12.47 -29.53
CA PHE A 393 15.88 -13.15 -29.31
C PHE A 393 16.05 -14.07 -28.08
N SER A 394 14.98 -14.56 -27.43
CA SER A 394 15.10 -15.15 -26.09
C SER A 394 15.50 -16.63 -25.95
N ASP A 395 15.53 -17.48 -26.98
CA ASP A 395 15.82 -18.92 -26.76
C ASP A 395 17.10 -19.45 -27.43
N SER A 396 17.39 -19.01 -28.66
CA SER A 396 18.56 -19.51 -29.42
C SER A 396 19.91 -18.95 -28.94
N LEU A 397 19.95 -17.73 -28.39
CA LEU A 397 21.20 -17.12 -27.93
C LEU A 397 21.60 -17.60 -26.52
N LEU A 398 20.63 -17.89 -25.64
CA LEU A 398 20.89 -18.49 -24.32
C LEU A 398 21.56 -19.87 -24.42
N LEU A 399 21.16 -20.67 -25.41
CA LEU A 399 21.81 -21.94 -25.76
C LEU A 399 23.20 -21.73 -26.40
N PHE A 400 23.39 -20.65 -27.17
CA PHE A 400 24.70 -20.34 -27.74
C PHE A 400 25.67 -19.89 -26.65
N VAL A 401 25.22 -19.14 -25.63
CA VAL A 401 26.03 -18.56 -24.54
C VAL A 401 26.78 -19.59 -23.69
N LEU A 402 26.27 -20.80 -23.54
CA LEU A 402 26.83 -21.74 -22.57
C LEU A 402 27.85 -22.73 -23.17
N GLY A 403 28.51 -22.34 -24.26
CA GLY A 403 29.59 -23.13 -24.86
C GLY A 403 30.85 -23.23 -23.98
N VAL A 404 30.95 -24.36 -23.26
CA VAL A 404 32.14 -25.06 -22.72
C VAL A 404 33.47 -24.27 -22.72
N SER A 405 34.05 -23.94 -21.55
CA SER A 405 35.52 -23.88 -21.40
C SER A 405 35.99 -24.77 -20.26
N GLN A 406 37.07 -25.49 -20.57
CA GLN A 406 37.68 -26.53 -19.78
C GLN A 406 38.56 -25.89 -18.72
N ASP A 407 38.05 -25.74 -17.51
CA ASP A 407 38.95 -25.44 -16.40
C ASP A 407 38.42 -26.08 -15.11
N MET A 408 38.92 -27.31 -14.87
CA MET A 408 38.49 -28.30 -13.87
C MET A 408 37.22 -27.90 -13.12
N ASP A 409 36.09 -28.18 -13.77
CA ASP A 409 34.78 -28.01 -13.19
C ASP A 409 34.75 -28.82 -11.87
N LYS A 410 34.83 -28.10 -10.73
CA LYS A 410 34.76 -28.69 -9.39
C LYS A 410 33.43 -29.38 -9.17
N ILE A 411 32.40 -28.94 -9.89
CA ILE A 411 31.08 -29.56 -9.95
C ILE A 411 31.21 -30.86 -10.78
N SER A 412 31.85 -30.86 -11.96
CA SER A 412 32.27 -32.09 -12.68
C SER A 412 33.26 -32.97 -11.92
N GLN A 413 33.89 -32.54 -10.83
CA GLN A 413 34.67 -33.42 -9.93
C GLN A 413 33.79 -34.06 -8.85
N LEU A 414 32.59 -33.53 -8.61
CA LEU A 414 31.63 -34.17 -7.73
C LEU A 414 31.26 -35.55 -8.31
N PRO A 415 31.01 -36.54 -7.44
CA PRO A 415 30.38 -37.78 -7.86
C PRO A 415 29.07 -37.47 -8.60
N ASP A 416 28.75 -38.27 -9.63
CA ASP A 416 27.53 -38.09 -10.42
C ASP A 416 26.28 -38.02 -9.51
N GLU A 417 26.28 -38.71 -8.37
CA GLU A 417 25.23 -38.66 -7.34
C GLU A 417 24.96 -37.26 -6.77
N LEU A 418 26.00 -36.45 -6.55
CA LEU A 418 25.85 -35.08 -6.04
C LEU A 418 25.42 -34.13 -7.16
N LEU A 419 25.91 -34.35 -8.38
CA LEU A 419 25.49 -33.62 -9.57
C LEU A 419 24.00 -33.79 -9.86
N LEU A 420 23.53 -35.04 -9.77
CA LEU A 420 22.11 -35.35 -9.92
C LEU A 420 21.25 -34.71 -8.83
N LYS A 421 21.76 -34.60 -7.60
CA LYS A 421 21.07 -33.87 -6.53
C LYS A 421 20.95 -32.38 -6.84
N VAL A 422 21.96 -31.75 -7.42
CA VAL A 422 21.88 -30.33 -7.82
C VAL A 422 20.86 -30.15 -8.94
N LEU A 423 20.92 -30.98 -9.99
CA LEU A 423 20.00 -30.92 -11.12
C LEU A 423 18.54 -31.22 -10.73
N LEU A 424 18.31 -32.04 -9.70
CA LEU A 424 16.98 -32.33 -9.14
C LEU A 424 16.24 -31.10 -8.60
N PHE A 425 16.96 -30.01 -8.28
CA PHE A 425 16.36 -28.75 -7.82
C PHE A 425 16.03 -27.79 -8.97
N LEU A 426 16.40 -28.11 -10.22
CA LEU A 426 16.20 -27.26 -11.38
C LEU A 426 15.04 -27.77 -12.25
N PRO A 427 14.28 -26.87 -12.93
CA PRO A 427 13.34 -27.25 -13.97
C PRO A 427 14.03 -28.01 -15.10
N THR A 428 13.34 -28.95 -15.76
CA THR A 428 13.97 -29.87 -16.73
C THR A 428 14.57 -29.17 -17.94
N LYS A 429 13.92 -28.13 -18.49
CA LYS A 429 14.50 -27.31 -19.59
C LYS A 429 15.83 -26.67 -19.15
N VAL A 430 15.89 -26.16 -17.92
CA VAL A 430 17.10 -25.55 -17.35
C VAL A 430 18.16 -26.59 -17.03
N ALA A 431 17.77 -27.75 -16.48
CA ALA A 431 18.69 -28.84 -16.21
C ALA A 431 19.28 -29.43 -17.50
N ALA A 432 18.48 -29.52 -18.56
CA ALA A 432 18.94 -29.89 -19.88
C ALA A 432 19.85 -28.83 -20.51
N SER A 433 19.56 -27.54 -20.38
CA SER A 433 20.45 -26.50 -20.91
C SER A 433 21.83 -26.50 -20.21
N THR A 434 21.92 -27.01 -18.98
CA THR A 434 23.21 -27.25 -18.33
C THR A 434 24.06 -28.34 -18.99
N SER A 435 23.50 -29.15 -19.91
CA SER A 435 24.23 -30.18 -20.66
C SER A 435 25.33 -29.59 -21.55
N ILE A 436 25.20 -28.31 -21.92
CA ILE A 436 26.17 -27.56 -22.74
C ILE A 436 27.40 -27.18 -21.90
N LEU A 437 27.32 -27.21 -20.56
CA LEU A 437 28.43 -26.81 -19.69
C LEU A 437 29.63 -27.78 -19.74
N SER A 438 29.41 -29.08 -20.00
CA SER A 438 30.47 -30.09 -20.02
C SER A 438 30.02 -31.42 -20.66
N LYS A 439 30.93 -32.13 -21.33
CA LYS A 439 30.67 -33.49 -21.88
C LYS A 439 30.23 -34.51 -20.83
N ARG A 440 30.60 -34.30 -19.56
CA ARG A 440 30.11 -35.16 -18.45
C ARG A 440 28.65 -34.86 -18.13
N TRP A 441 28.24 -33.59 -18.22
CA TRP A 441 26.87 -33.11 -17.96
C TRP A 441 25.92 -33.33 -19.13
N GLU A 442 26.48 -33.43 -20.33
CA GLU A 442 25.78 -33.76 -21.58
C GLU A 442 24.74 -34.86 -21.39
N PHE A 443 25.08 -35.88 -20.60
CA PHE A 443 24.20 -37.01 -20.28
C PHE A 443 23.73 -37.07 -18.83
N LEU A 444 24.15 -36.17 -17.93
CA LEU A 444 23.77 -36.24 -16.50
C LEU A 444 22.31 -35.90 -16.28
N TRP A 445 21.80 -34.87 -16.96
CA TRP A 445 20.39 -34.53 -16.88
C TRP A 445 19.49 -35.68 -17.40
N MET A 446 20.01 -36.54 -18.28
CA MET A 446 19.32 -37.76 -18.73
C MET A 446 19.12 -38.80 -17.61
N TRP A 447 19.70 -38.61 -16.43
CA TRP A 447 19.44 -39.45 -15.25
C TRP A 447 18.45 -38.81 -14.28
N LEU A 448 17.89 -37.64 -14.61
CA LEU A 448 16.89 -37.01 -13.78
C LEU A 448 15.62 -37.86 -13.71
N PRO A 449 15.13 -38.15 -12.50
CA PRO A 449 13.91 -38.92 -12.35
C PRO A 449 12.66 -38.05 -12.57
N LYS A 450 12.75 -36.71 -12.48
CA LYS A 450 11.62 -35.79 -12.69
C LYS A 450 11.82 -34.95 -13.95
N LEU A 451 10.90 -35.10 -14.89
CA LEU A 451 10.88 -34.43 -16.18
C LEU A 451 9.60 -33.59 -16.29
N ALA A 452 9.73 -32.28 -16.51
CA ALA A 452 8.62 -31.37 -16.74
C ALA A 452 8.92 -30.50 -17.96
N TYR A 453 8.00 -30.55 -18.92
CA TYR A 453 8.03 -29.77 -20.16
C TYR A 453 6.71 -29.02 -20.28
N ASP A 454 6.78 -27.72 -20.05
CA ASP A 454 5.68 -26.78 -20.00
C ASP A 454 5.89 -25.68 -21.06
N ASP A 455 4.87 -25.46 -21.88
CA ASP A 455 4.89 -24.47 -22.96
C ASP A 455 4.49 -23.08 -22.44
N SER A 456 5.38 -22.09 -22.58
CA SER A 456 5.07 -20.67 -22.40
C SER A 456 4.92 -20.03 -23.77
N MET A 457 3.93 -19.14 -23.92
CA MET A 457 3.36 -18.55 -25.16
C MET A 457 4.34 -18.08 -26.28
N ASP A 458 5.66 -18.10 -26.08
CA ASP A 458 6.65 -17.48 -26.95
C ASP A 458 7.71 -18.43 -27.59
N GLU A 459 7.79 -19.73 -27.25
CA GLU A 459 8.93 -20.61 -27.64
C GLU A 459 8.56 -22.04 -28.13
N HIS A 460 7.53 -22.16 -28.98
CA HIS A 460 6.82 -23.43 -29.19
C HIS A 460 7.50 -24.50 -30.08
N ASN A 461 8.43 -24.15 -30.98
CA ASN A 461 9.04 -25.13 -31.90
C ASN A 461 10.33 -25.77 -31.36
N SER A 462 11.10 -25.08 -30.52
CA SER A 462 12.39 -25.57 -29.98
C SER A 462 12.22 -26.69 -28.95
N LEU A 463 11.14 -26.65 -28.17
CA LEU A 463 10.84 -27.61 -27.11
C LEU A 463 10.51 -29.02 -27.65
N LEU A 464 9.92 -29.11 -28.84
CA LEU A 464 9.50 -30.37 -29.43
C LEU A 464 10.65 -31.17 -30.04
N ASP A 465 11.50 -30.49 -30.79
CA ASP A 465 12.74 -31.10 -31.31
C ASP A 465 13.59 -31.60 -30.14
N PHE A 466 13.62 -30.82 -29.05
CA PHE A 466 14.32 -31.20 -27.83
C PHE A 466 13.75 -32.48 -27.18
N ILE A 467 12.43 -32.60 -26.98
CA ILE A 467 11.85 -33.80 -26.36
C ILE A 467 12.03 -35.02 -27.28
N THR A 468 11.77 -34.85 -28.59
CA THR A 468 11.88 -35.94 -29.59
C THR A 468 13.28 -36.52 -29.63
N LEU A 469 14.31 -35.67 -29.62
CA LEU A 469 15.70 -36.09 -29.69
C LEU A 469 16.17 -36.78 -28.41
N ASN A 470 15.73 -36.29 -27.24
CA ASN A 470 16.35 -36.66 -25.98
C ASN A 470 15.58 -37.69 -25.14
N MET A 471 14.25 -37.79 -25.26
CA MET A 471 13.47 -38.79 -24.51
C MET A 471 13.94 -40.24 -24.75
N PRO A 472 14.23 -40.69 -25.98
CA PRO A 472 14.77 -42.02 -26.23
C PRO A 472 16.15 -42.27 -25.60
N GLN A 473 16.90 -41.20 -25.38
CA GLN A 473 18.25 -41.25 -24.83
C GLN A 473 18.27 -41.16 -23.30
N HIS A 474 17.12 -40.89 -22.66
CA HIS A 474 17.01 -40.77 -21.21
C HIS A 474 17.54 -42.03 -20.52
N ARG A 475 18.44 -41.87 -19.54
CA ARG A 475 19.22 -42.94 -18.89
C ARG A 475 18.74 -43.30 -17.49
N ALA A 476 17.88 -42.48 -16.89
CA ALA A 476 17.33 -42.75 -15.56
C ALA A 476 16.71 -44.17 -15.53
N PRO A 477 17.10 -45.04 -14.57
CA PRO A 477 16.51 -46.36 -14.44
C PRO A 477 15.05 -46.27 -13.98
N VAL A 478 14.72 -45.23 -13.21
CA VAL A 478 13.38 -44.92 -12.71
C VAL A 478 13.06 -43.46 -13.05
N ILE A 479 11.91 -43.21 -13.69
CA ILE A 479 11.34 -41.87 -13.87
C ILE A 479 10.30 -41.67 -12.76
N GLU A 480 10.59 -40.82 -11.79
CA GLU A 480 9.65 -40.44 -10.74
C GLU A 480 8.48 -39.60 -11.26
N SER A 481 8.69 -38.71 -12.23
CA SER A 481 7.62 -37.84 -12.74
C SER A 481 7.87 -37.44 -14.19
N LEU A 482 6.86 -37.51 -15.04
CA LEU A 482 6.86 -36.94 -16.38
C LEU A 482 5.64 -36.03 -16.55
N ARG A 483 5.86 -34.75 -16.80
CA ARG A 483 4.84 -33.75 -17.11
C ARG A 483 5.06 -33.18 -18.51
N LEU A 484 4.03 -33.23 -19.35
CA LEU A 484 3.97 -32.60 -20.67
C LEU A 484 2.73 -31.70 -20.71
N SER A 485 2.90 -30.42 -21.04
CA SER A 485 1.82 -29.43 -21.10
C SER A 485 2.00 -28.54 -22.33
N PHE A 486 1.01 -28.52 -23.23
CA PHE A 486 1.06 -27.77 -24.48
C PHE A 486 -0.28 -27.01 -24.68
N SER A 487 -0.25 -25.68 -24.84
CA SER A 487 -1.44 -24.81 -24.83
C SER A 487 -1.95 -24.36 -26.21
N TYR A 488 -3.16 -23.80 -26.26
CA TYR A 488 -3.89 -23.39 -27.47
C TYR A 488 -3.18 -22.27 -28.25
N GLY A 489 -2.99 -22.45 -29.57
CA GLY A 489 -2.30 -21.49 -30.47
C GLY A 489 -1.23 -22.12 -31.38
N TYR A 490 -0.90 -23.39 -31.14
CA TYR A 490 0.13 -24.14 -31.84
C TYR A 490 -0.25 -24.49 -33.31
N LYS A 491 0.69 -24.26 -34.25
CA LYS A 491 0.57 -24.63 -35.69
C LYS A 491 1.67 -25.58 -36.19
N GLY A 492 2.50 -26.14 -35.30
CA GLY A 492 3.59 -27.05 -35.69
C GLY A 492 3.16 -28.53 -35.77
N SER A 493 4.09 -29.42 -36.16
CA SER A 493 3.80 -30.82 -36.50
C SER A 493 4.12 -31.83 -35.39
N VAL A 494 3.60 -31.67 -34.16
CA VAL A 494 3.63 -32.80 -33.21
C VAL A 494 2.79 -33.93 -33.79
N THR A 495 3.40 -35.11 -33.94
CA THR A 495 2.64 -36.30 -34.32
C THR A 495 2.20 -37.06 -33.07
N ARG A 496 1.04 -37.70 -33.13
CA ARG A 496 0.49 -38.51 -32.02
C ARG A 496 1.42 -39.67 -31.67
N GLU A 497 2.18 -40.12 -32.66
CA GLU A 497 3.20 -41.16 -32.57
C GLU A 497 4.36 -40.74 -31.65
N ASP A 498 4.77 -39.47 -31.65
CA ASP A 498 5.86 -38.96 -30.82
C ASP A 498 5.48 -38.97 -29.34
N ILE A 499 4.29 -38.44 -29.00
CA ILE A 499 3.74 -38.46 -27.65
C ILE A 499 3.63 -39.90 -27.13
N ARG A 500 3.12 -40.80 -27.99
CA ARG A 500 2.99 -42.22 -27.65
C ARG A 500 4.36 -42.87 -27.42
N MET A 501 5.38 -42.51 -28.19
CA MET A 501 6.75 -42.98 -28.01
C MET A 501 7.33 -42.52 -26.68
N TRP A 502 7.19 -41.23 -26.33
CA TRP A 502 7.74 -40.67 -25.09
C TRP A 502 7.14 -41.32 -23.84
N VAL A 503 5.81 -41.51 -23.83
CA VAL A 503 5.13 -42.22 -22.74
C VAL A 503 5.59 -43.67 -22.65
N ALA A 504 5.76 -44.35 -23.79
CA ALA A 504 6.22 -45.74 -23.80
C ALA A 504 7.63 -45.87 -23.20
N ILE A 505 8.54 -44.97 -23.54
CA ILE A 505 9.90 -44.92 -22.97
C ILE A 505 9.81 -44.72 -21.46
N ALA A 506 9.02 -43.75 -20.99
CA ALA A 506 8.90 -43.47 -19.57
C ALA A 506 8.38 -44.67 -18.77
N VAL A 507 7.41 -45.40 -19.31
CA VAL A 507 6.87 -46.62 -18.71
C VAL A 507 7.91 -47.74 -18.61
N THR A 508 8.76 -47.91 -19.62
CA THR A 508 9.87 -48.90 -19.54
C THR A 508 10.88 -48.59 -18.43
N ARG A 509 10.86 -47.37 -17.91
CA ARG A 509 11.73 -46.86 -16.83
C ARG A 509 10.95 -46.65 -15.54
N PHE A 510 10.06 -47.58 -15.19
CA PHE A 510 9.36 -47.61 -13.91
C PHE A 510 8.73 -46.26 -13.48
N LEU A 511 7.98 -45.63 -14.38
CA LEU A 511 7.31 -44.35 -14.13
C LEU A 511 6.49 -44.33 -12.83
N HIS A 512 6.64 -43.31 -11.97
CA HIS A 512 5.80 -43.12 -10.76
C HIS A 512 4.69 -42.08 -10.94
N GLU A 513 4.93 -40.94 -11.57
CA GLU A 513 3.92 -39.91 -11.88
C GLU A 513 3.92 -39.57 -13.37
N LEU A 514 2.74 -39.55 -13.99
CA LEU A 514 2.54 -39.06 -15.35
C LEU A 514 1.50 -37.94 -15.35
N SER A 515 1.78 -36.83 -16.03
CA SER A 515 0.88 -35.69 -16.23
C SER A 515 0.91 -35.25 -17.68
N LEU A 516 -0.21 -35.32 -18.39
CA LEU A 516 -0.30 -34.94 -19.81
C LEU A 516 -1.43 -33.95 -20.03
N ASP A 517 -1.13 -32.79 -20.60
CA ASP A 517 -2.07 -31.79 -21.08
C ASP A 517 -1.78 -31.47 -22.55
N LEU A 518 -2.70 -31.86 -23.43
CA LEU A 518 -2.62 -31.73 -24.88
C LEU A 518 -3.79 -30.88 -25.42
N THR A 519 -4.18 -29.82 -24.71
CA THR A 519 -5.31 -28.92 -25.06
C THR A 519 -5.25 -28.30 -26.46
N PHE A 520 -4.13 -28.41 -27.19
CA PHE A 520 -3.96 -27.93 -28.57
C PHE A 520 -4.40 -28.91 -29.67
N GLU A 521 -4.60 -30.20 -29.40
CA GLU A 521 -4.92 -31.20 -30.44
C GLU A 521 -6.43 -31.30 -30.73
N VAL A 522 -6.82 -31.06 -32.00
CA VAL A 522 -8.20 -31.22 -32.48
C VAL A 522 -8.70 -32.68 -32.41
N ASN A 523 -7.79 -33.66 -32.36
CA ASN A 523 -8.11 -35.09 -32.33
C ASN A 523 -7.36 -35.78 -31.20
N PRO A 524 -8.01 -36.66 -30.42
CA PRO A 524 -7.40 -37.19 -29.21
C PRO A 524 -6.30 -38.23 -29.50
N THR A 525 -5.19 -38.13 -28.77
CA THR A 525 -4.01 -39.00 -28.89
C THR A 525 -4.13 -40.28 -28.06
N LYS A 526 -3.87 -41.43 -28.69
CA LYS A 526 -3.93 -42.74 -28.04
C LYS A 526 -2.63 -43.07 -27.30
N LEU A 527 -2.75 -43.32 -26.00
CA LEU A 527 -1.63 -43.74 -25.15
C LEU A 527 -1.16 -45.18 -25.43
N PRO A 528 0.13 -45.50 -25.18
CA PRO A 528 0.66 -46.84 -25.40
C PRO A 528 0.08 -47.85 -24.41
N SER A 529 -0.20 -49.07 -24.87
CA SER A 529 -0.76 -50.14 -24.03
C SER A 529 0.14 -50.53 -22.85
N SER A 530 1.45 -50.32 -22.96
CA SER A 530 2.43 -50.55 -21.89
C SER A 530 2.11 -49.74 -20.63
N LEU A 531 1.61 -48.51 -20.77
CA LEU A 531 1.26 -47.63 -19.65
C LEU A 531 0.28 -48.32 -18.69
N TYR A 532 -0.76 -48.95 -19.22
CA TYR A 532 -1.80 -49.63 -18.44
C TYR A 532 -1.36 -50.93 -17.77
N THR A 533 -0.11 -51.36 -17.98
CA THR A 533 0.53 -52.50 -17.32
C THR A 533 1.66 -52.09 -16.38
N CYS A 534 1.85 -50.78 -16.19
CA CYS A 534 2.93 -50.23 -15.39
C CYS A 534 2.72 -50.49 -13.89
N LYS A 535 3.61 -51.29 -13.28
CA LYS A 535 3.50 -51.66 -11.86
C LYS A 535 3.97 -50.58 -10.89
N SER A 536 4.76 -49.62 -11.35
CA SER A 536 5.37 -48.58 -10.53
C SER A 536 4.56 -47.28 -10.47
N LEU A 537 3.58 -47.11 -11.37
CA LEU A 537 2.82 -45.87 -11.51
C LEU A 537 1.94 -45.64 -10.28
N VAL A 538 2.14 -44.49 -9.61
CA VAL A 538 1.44 -44.05 -8.40
C VAL A 538 0.45 -42.93 -8.70
N ILE A 539 0.80 -42.00 -9.59
CA ILE A 539 -0.02 -40.84 -9.95
C ILE A 539 -0.18 -40.79 -11.48
N LEU A 540 -1.41 -40.69 -11.96
CA LEU A 540 -1.72 -40.52 -13.38
C LEU A 540 -2.67 -39.35 -13.55
N LYS A 541 -2.25 -38.30 -14.26
CA LYS A 541 -3.01 -37.10 -14.58
C LYS A 541 -3.08 -36.96 -16.10
N LEU A 542 -4.28 -36.99 -16.66
CA LEU A 542 -4.53 -36.87 -18.08
C LEU A 542 -5.55 -35.76 -18.29
N GLU A 543 -5.22 -34.79 -19.12
CA GLU A 543 -6.07 -33.66 -19.47
C GLU A 543 -6.52 -33.73 -20.94
N GLU A 544 -7.06 -32.63 -21.47
CA GLU A 544 -7.73 -32.60 -22.78
C GLU A 544 -6.79 -33.04 -23.92
N GLY A 545 -7.35 -33.61 -24.99
CA GLY A 545 -6.58 -34.12 -26.13
C GLY A 545 -6.07 -35.57 -26.00
N ILE A 546 -6.44 -36.32 -24.96
CA ILE A 546 -6.03 -37.72 -24.75
C ILE A 546 -7.18 -38.72 -24.99
N LEU A 547 -6.92 -39.79 -25.75
CA LEU A 547 -7.81 -40.94 -25.95
C LEU A 547 -7.47 -42.10 -24.98
N VAL A 548 -8.36 -42.35 -24.02
CA VAL A 548 -8.31 -43.46 -23.08
C VAL A 548 -8.87 -44.73 -23.73
N ASP A 549 -7.98 -45.50 -24.37
CA ASP A 549 -8.24 -46.85 -24.88
C ASP A 549 -7.49 -47.90 -24.06
N VAL A 550 -8.22 -48.63 -23.21
CA VAL A 550 -7.65 -49.51 -22.18
C VAL A 550 -7.71 -50.97 -22.63
N PRO A 551 -6.59 -51.68 -22.81
CA PRO A 551 -6.60 -53.10 -23.17
C PRO A 551 -7.36 -53.99 -22.17
N ARG A 552 -7.71 -55.23 -22.55
CA ARG A 552 -8.41 -56.17 -21.64
C ARG A 552 -7.52 -56.74 -20.52
N THR A 553 -6.21 -56.74 -20.74
CA THR A 553 -5.21 -57.25 -19.79
C THR A 553 -4.43 -56.07 -19.22
N THR A 554 -5.00 -55.39 -18.22
CA THR A 554 -4.41 -54.19 -17.60
C THR A 554 -4.33 -54.36 -16.09
N CYS A 555 -3.27 -53.81 -15.49
CA CYS A 555 -3.03 -53.88 -14.05
C CYS A 555 -2.07 -52.77 -13.65
N LEU A 556 -2.57 -51.82 -12.86
CA LEU A 556 -1.85 -50.69 -12.27
C LEU A 556 -1.83 -50.85 -10.74
N PRO A 557 -1.04 -51.80 -10.20
CA PRO A 557 -1.10 -52.24 -8.81
C PRO A 557 -0.67 -51.19 -7.78
N SER A 558 0.03 -50.13 -8.19
CA SER A 558 0.56 -49.09 -7.28
C SER A 558 -0.15 -47.75 -7.39
N LEU A 559 -1.14 -47.62 -8.29
CA LEU A 559 -1.78 -46.34 -8.60
C LEU A 559 -2.66 -45.89 -7.42
N LYS A 560 -2.30 -44.75 -6.82
CA LYS A 560 -3.02 -44.12 -5.69
C LYS A 560 -3.82 -42.91 -6.12
N THR A 561 -3.39 -42.17 -7.14
CA THR A 561 -4.08 -40.95 -7.61
C THR A 561 -4.31 -41.01 -9.11
N LEU A 562 -5.55 -40.84 -9.53
CA LEU A 562 -5.96 -40.79 -10.94
C LEU A 562 -6.76 -39.52 -11.20
N LEU A 563 -6.29 -38.66 -12.10
CA LEU A 563 -6.95 -37.43 -12.54
C LEU A 563 -7.19 -37.53 -14.05
N LEU A 564 -8.44 -37.39 -14.45
CA LEU A 564 -8.88 -37.37 -15.84
C LEU A 564 -9.63 -36.05 -16.05
N HIS A 565 -9.18 -35.18 -16.95
CA HIS A 565 -9.80 -33.87 -17.17
C HIS A 565 -10.04 -33.65 -18.66
N GLY A 566 -11.31 -33.66 -19.07
CA GLY A 566 -11.70 -33.51 -20.48
C GLY A 566 -11.16 -34.57 -21.44
N VAL A 567 -10.76 -35.75 -20.93
CA VAL A 567 -10.25 -36.86 -21.76
C VAL A 567 -11.37 -37.52 -22.60
N THR A 568 -11.01 -38.06 -23.76
CA THR A 568 -11.91 -38.84 -24.63
C THR A 568 -11.79 -40.33 -24.33
N TYR A 569 -12.89 -41.08 -24.33
CA TYR A 569 -12.87 -42.54 -24.11
C TYR A 569 -13.11 -43.29 -25.41
N ALA A 570 -12.37 -44.38 -25.64
CA ALA A 570 -12.50 -45.16 -26.87
C ALA A 570 -13.73 -46.09 -26.93
N ASP A 571 -14.25 -46.49 -25.76
CA ASP A 571 -15.51 -47.20 -25.64
C ASP A 571 -16.09 -47.05 -24.22
N GLN A 572 -17.35 -47.47 -24.04
CA GLN A 572 -18.08 -47.41 -22.77
C GLN A 572 -17.40 -48.16 -21.60
N LYS A 573 -16.55 -49.14 -21.91
CA LYS A 573 -15.90 -50.03 -20.93
C LYS A 573 -14.47 -49.62 -20.65
N SER A 574 -13.89 -48.65 -21.35
CA SER A 574 -12.50 -48.21 -21.16
C SER A 574 -12.26 -47.69 -19.76
N LEU A 575 -13.12 -46.80 -19.26
CA LEU A 575 -13.01 -46.29 -17.89
C LEU A 575 -13.17 -47.40 -16.84
N HIS A 576 -14.18 -48.27 -16.99
CA HIS A 576 -14.38 -49.39 -16.05
C HIS A 576 -13.17 -50.34 -16.03
N ARG A 577 -12.59 -50.64 -17.20
CA ARG A 577 -11.35 -51.43 -17.30
C ARG A 577 -10.17 -50.74 -16.60
N LEU A 578 -10.04 -49.42 -16.73
CA LEU A 578 -8.99 -48.67 -16.05
C LEU A 578 -9.14 -48.77 -14.53
N LEU A 579 -10.34 -48.50 -14.02
CA LEU A 579 -10.62 -48.47 -12.58
C LEU A 579 -10.51 -49.86 -11.94
N SER A 580 -11.04 -50.90 -12.58
CA SER A 580 -10.90 -52.29 -12.11
C SER A 580 -9.45 -52.78 -12.10
N SER A 581 -8.56 -52.09 -12.82
CA SER A 581 -7.12 -52.41 -12.85
C SER A 581 -6.31 -51.71 -11.75
N CYS A 582 -6.92 -50.86 -10.92
CA CYS A 582 -6.24 -50.03 -9.90
C CYS A 582 -6.66 -50.43 -8.46
N PRO A 583 -6.04 -51.47 -7.85
CA PRO A 583 -6.51 -52.04 -6.58
C PRO A 583 -6.21 -51.20 -5.33
N VAL A 584 -5.31 -50.22 -5.40
CA VAL A 584 -4.87 -49.38 -4.27
C VAL A 584 -5.17 -47.89 -4.48
N LEU A 585 -6.06 -47.57 -5.42
CA LEU A 585 -6.44 -46.20 -5.74
C LEU A 585 -7.10 -45.53 -4.53
N ASP A 586 -6.55 -44.39 -4.11
CA ASP A 586 -6.99 -43.59 -2.96
C ASP A 586 -7.76 -42.34 -3.41
N ASP A 587 -7.37 -41.70 -4.53
CA ASP A 587 -7.94 -40.44 -5.02
C ASP A 587 -8.25 -40.50 -6.52
N LEU A 588 -9.50 -40.23 -6.89
CA LEU A 588 -9.99 -40.21 -8.27
C LEU A 588 -10.66 -38.87 -8.59
N PHE A 589 -10.15 -38.16 -9.57
CA PHE A 589 -10.76 -36.96 -10.15
C PHE A 589 -11.12 -37.23 -11.62
N VAL A 590 -12.34 -36.93 -12.02
CA VAL A 590 -12.80 -37.02 -13.41
C VAL A 590 -13.58 -35.77 -13.77
N LYS A 591 -13.11 -34.97 -14.73
CA LYS A 591 -13.86 -33.92 -15.42
C LYS A 591 -14.18 -34.41 -16.83
N HIS A 592 -15.44 -34.37 -17.24
CA HIS A 592 -15.89 -34.78 -18.57
C HIS A 592 -16.43 -33.56 -19.33
N ASN A 593 -15.78 -33.19 -20.44
CA ASN A 593 -16.24 -32.10 -21.30
C ASN A 593 -17.24 -32.65 -22.33
N GLY A 594 -18.34 -31.94 -22.59
CA GLY A 594 -19.54 -32.49 -23.24
C GLY A 594 -19.52 -32.56 -24.77
N CYS A 595 -18.38 -32.42 -25.44
CA CYS A 595 -18.36 -32.24 -26.89
C CYS A 595 -18.25 -33.57 -27.67
N GLU A 596 -19.27 -33.80 -28.50
CA GLU A 596 -19.33 -34.62 -29.73
C GLU A 596 -19.08 -36.15 -29.74
N SER A 597 -18.85 -36.85 -28.61
CA SER A 597 -18.75 -38.32 -28.66
C SER A 597 -19.84 -39.07 -27.88
N GLU A 598 -20.73 -39.74 -28.62
CA GLU A 598 -21.79 -40.64 -28.12
C GLU A 598 -21.25 -41.91 -27.40
N GLN A 599 -20.49 -41.85 -26.29
CA GLN A 599 -19.81 -43.09 -25.84
C GLN A 599 -19.77 -43.47 -24.35
N LEU A 600 -20.53 -42.86 -23.43
CA LEU A 600 -20.66 -43.41 -22.07
C LEU A 600 -22.12 -43.48 -21.62
N LYS A 601 -22.86 -44.56 -21.93
CA LYS A 601 -24.23 -44.74 -21.40
C LYS A 601 -24.26 -44.94 -19.88
N THR A 602 -23.21 -45.48 -19.27
CA THR A 602 -23.15 -45.76 -17.83
C THR A 602 -21.73 -45.60 -17.32
N PHE A 603 -21.55 -44.79 -16.28
CA PHE A 603 -20.28 -44.56 -15.62
C PHE A 603 -20.19 -45.46 -14.37
N SER A 604 -19.20 -46.34 -14.28
CA SER A 604 -19.10 -47.29 -13.15
C SER A 604 -17.76 -47.17 -12.43
N VAL A 605 -17.81 -46.90 -11.13
CA VAL A 605 -16.67 -46.75 -10.22
C VAL A 605 -16.73 -47.83 -9.15
N ILE A 606 -16.07 -48.96 -9.39
CA ILE A 606 -16.01 -50.10 -8.46
C ILE A 606 -14.56 -50.24 -7.98
N VAL A 607 -14.22 -49.55 -6.90
CA VAL A 607 -12.84 -49.42 -6.38
C VAL A 607 -12.85 -49.45 -4.84
N PRO A 608 -12.64 -50.63 -4.21
CA PRO A 608 -12.79 -50.77 -2.77
C PRO A 608 -11.82 -49.95 -1.91
N SER A 609 -10.65 -49.59 -2.43
CA SER A 609 -9.63 -48.80 -1.75
C SER A 609 -9.89 -47.29 -1.75
N LEU A 610 -10.77 -46.80 -2.63
CA LEU A 610 -10.93 -45.37 -2.92
C LEU A 610 -11.35 -44.59 -1.68
N GLN A 611 -10.65 -43.49 -1.37
CA GLN A 611 -10.91 -42.61 -0.24
C GLN A 611 -11.47 -41.24 -0.67
N ARG A 612 -11.10 -40.74 -1.84
CA ARG A 612 -11.54 -39.46 -2.40
C ARG A 612 -12.00 -39.63 -3.84
N LEU A 613 -13.18 -39.12 -4.16
CA LEU A 613 -13.75 -39.14 -5.50
C LEU A 613 -14.26 -37.75 -5.84
N THR A 614 -13.86 -37.18 -6.97
CA THR A 614 -14.40 -35.94 -7.51
C THR A 614 -14.82 -36.15 -8.96
N LEU A 615 -16.08 -35.91 -9.28
CA LEU A 615 -16.66 -36.00 -10.61
C LEU A 615 -17.14 -34.61 -11.02
N LYS A 616 -16.73 -34.14 -12.19
CA LYS A 616 -17.15 -32.88 -12.81
C LYS A 616 -17.66 -33.16 -14.22
N ILE A 617 -18.82 -32.65 -14.60
CA ILE A 617 -19.51 -33.10 -15.81
C ILE A 617 -20.07 -31.88 -16.56
N CYS A 618 -19.70 -31.70 -17.82
CA CYS A 618 -20.32 -30.66 -18.65
C CYS A 618 -21.77 -31.02 -19.03
N ARG A 619 -22.65 -30.02 -19.04
CA ARG A 619 -24.00 -30.13 -19.59
C ARG A 619 -23.93 -30.54 -21.07
N GLY A 620 -24.76 -31.50 -21.45
CA GLY A 620 -24.74 -32.12 -22.79
C GLY A 620 -23.99 -33.45 -22.86
N SER A 621 -23.26 -33.88 -21.82
CA SER A 621 -22.66 -35.22 -21.80
C SER A 621 -23.71 -36.31 -21.53
N PHE A 622 -24.01 -37.16 -22.52
CA PHE A 622 -25.07 -38.18 -22.46
C PHE A 622 -24.65 -39.47 -21.71
N PHE A 623 -24.66 -39.48 -20.37
CA PHE A 623 -24.66 -40.75 -19.62
C PHE A 623 -25.99 -40.96 -18.87
N LYS A 624 -26.49 -42.20 -18.84
CA LYS A 624 -27.78 -42.59 -18.25
C LYS A 624 -27.67 -43.03 -16.80
N ALA A 625 -26.54 -43.59 -16.37
CA ALA A 625 -26.37 -44.10 -15.01
C ALA A 625 -24.96 -43.93 -14.43
N LEU A 626 -24.85 -43.76 -13.11
CA LEU A 626 -23.62 -43.77 -12.32
C LEU A 626 -23.66 -44.90 -11.28
N VAL A 627 -22.83 -45.93 -11.45
CA VAL A 627 -22.74 -47.08 -10.55
C VAL A 627 -21.51 -46.96 -9.65
N MET A 628 -21.64 -46.97 -8.32
CA MET A 628 -20.52 -46.84 -7.38
C MET A 628 -20.50 -47.98 -6.35
N ASN A 629 -19.36 -48.66 -6.22
CA ASN A 629 -19.09 -49.58 -5.11
C ASN A 629 -17.67 -49.32 -4.58
N THR A 630 -17.59 -48.43 -3.59
CA THR A 630 -16.34 -47.90 -3.02
C THR A 630 -16.45 -47.78 -1.49
N PRO A 631 -16.47 -48.88 -0.72
CA PRO A 631 -16.77 -48.87 0.73
C PRO A 631 -15.77 -48.09 1.60
N SER A 632 -14.57 -47.78 1.10
CA SER A 632 -13.56 -47.01 1.84
C SER A 632 -13.66 -45.50 1.62
N LEU A 633 -14.62 -45.02 0.83
CA LEU A 633 -14.74 -43.63 0.44
C LEU A 633 -14.99 -42.75 1.66
N LYS A 634 -14.21 -41.67 1.79
CA LYS A 634 -14.32 -40.66 2.86
C LYS A 634 -14.79 -39.31 2.32
N TYR A 635 -14.46 -38.99 1.07
CA TYR A 635 -14.81 -37.74 0.40
C TYR A 635 -15.40 -38.02 -0.98
N PHE A 636 -16.58 -37.49 -1.26
CA PHE A 636 -17.22 -37.54 -2.57
C PHE A 636 -17.56 -36.12 -3.04
N LYS A 637 -17.20 -35.75 -4.25
CA LYS A 637 -17.63 -34.52 -4.91
C LYS A 637 -18.21 -34.85 -6.28
N PHE A 638 -19.36 -34.28 -6.61
CA PHE A 638 -20.02 -34.38 -7.92
C PHE A 638 -20.45 -32.97 -8.33
N THR A 639 -20.10 -32.51 -9.54
CA THR A 639 -20.55 -31.22 -10.07
C THR A 639 -20.96 -31.31 -11.53
N ASP A 640 -22.11 -30.81 -11.94
CA ASP A 640 -22.44 -30.54 -13.35
C ASP A 640 -22.44 -29.03 -13.67
N TYR A 641 -22.01 -28.65 -14.87
CA TYR A 641 -21.85 -27.23 -15.25
C TYR A 641 -21.98 -27.04 -16.77
N THR A 642 -22.43 -25.87 -17.24
CA THR A 642 -22.47 -25.53 -18.67
C THR A 642 -21.05 -25.36 -19.21
N CYS A 643 -20.72 -26.01 -20.32
CA CYS A 643 -19.46 -25.78 -21.01
C CYS A 643 -19.48 -24.36 -21.64
N GLU A 644 -18.53 -23.49 -21.28
CA GLU A 644 -18.44 -22.07 -21.71
C GLU A 644 -18.02 -21.89 -23.19
N HIS A 645 -17.77 -22.97 -23.93
CA HIS A 645 -17.11 -22.94 -25.24
C HIS A 645 -18.04 -22.95 -26.47
N HIS A 646 -19.31 -22.60 -26.33
CA HIS A 646 -20.13 -22.30 -27.50
C HIS A 646 -21.01 -21.08 -27.24
N ASP A 647 -20.55 -19.93 -27.75
CA ASP A 647 -21.42 -18.82 -28.12
C ASP A 647 -22.43 -19.33 -29.16
N PHE A 648 -23.59 -19.78 -28.69
CA PHE A 648 -24.80 -19.77 -29.49
C PHE A 648 -25.63 -18.59 -29.01
N SER A 649 -25.19 -17.39 -29.38
CA SER A 649 -25.98 -16.16 -29.21
C SER A 649 -27.02 -15.98 -30.31
N ASP A 650 -27.24 -16.95 -31.19
CA ASP A 650 -28.25 -16.85 -32.23
C ASP A 650 -28.80 -18.25 -32.57
N THR A 651 -29.94 -18.61 -31.98
CA THR A 651 -31.11 -19.14 -32.69
C THR A 651 -32.18 -19.60 -31.68
N ASP A 652 -33.38 -19.00 -31.81
CA ASP A 652 -34.63 -19.46 -31.20
C ASP A 652 -34.99 -20.88 -31.68
N PHE A 653 -34.45 -21.91 -31.06
CA PHE A 653 -34.97 -23.27 -31.21
C PHE A 653 -35.27 -23.88 -29.83
N ASP A 654 -36.56 -23.87 -29.48
CA ASP A 654 -37.18 -24.77 -28.50
C ASP A 654 -36.89 -26.23 -28.90
N PHE A 655 -35.83 -26.82 -28.35
CA PHE A 655 -35.68 -28.27 -28.34
C PHE A 655 -36.14 -28.81 -26.98
N ASP A 656 -37.40 -29.26 -26.98
CA ASP A 656 -38.05 -30.04 -25.94
C ASP A 656 -37.39 -31.44 -25.85
N PHE A 657 -36.23 -31.54 -25.20
CA PHE A 657 -35.62 -32.84 -24.88
C PHE A 657 -36.03 -33.30 -23.48
N ASP A 658 -36.78 -34.39 -23.44
CA ASP A 658 -37.19 -35.17 -22.27
C ASP A 658 -35.96 -35.74 -21.52
N TYR A 659 -35.28 -34.88 -20.75
CA TYR A 659 -34.09 -35.20 -19.97
C TYR A 659 -34.48 -35.98 -18.71
N ASN A 660 -34.52 -37.32 -18.80
CA ASN A 660 -34.47 -38.18 -17.63
C ASN A 660 -33.09 -38.08 -16.97
N GLY A 661 -33.05 -37.73 -15.67
CA GLY A 661 -31.82 -37.54 -14.90
C GLY A 661 -30.87 -38.75 -14.83
N TYR A 662 -29.68 -38.53 -14.28
CA TYR A 662 -28.62 -39.54 -14.16
C TYR A 662 -28.97 -40.60 -13.11
N SER A 663 -29.29 -41.83 -13.53
CA SER A 663 -29.60 -42.93 -12.58
C SER A 663 -28.40 -43.30 -11.70
N PHE A 664 -28.45 -42.99 -10.40
CA PHE A 664 -27.39 -43.39 -9.46
C PHE A 664 -27.67 -44.81 -8.97
N TYR A 665 -26.63 -45.65 -8.85
CA TYR A 665 -26.74 -46.96 -8.20
C TYR A 665 -25.52 -47.14 -7.32
N SER A 666 -25.70 -47.35 -6.02
CA SER A 666 -24.57 -47.46 -5.12
C SER A 666 -24.87 -48.37 -3.94
N ASP A 667 -23.86 -49.13 -3.53
CA ASP A 667 -23.88 -49.92 -2.30
C ASP A 667 -23.55 -49.03 -1.07
N ASP A 668 -23.80 -49.54 0.14
CA ASP A 668 -23.53 -48.82 1.40
C ASP A 668 -22.07 -48.37 1.52
N MET A 669 -21.85 -47.08 1.83
CA MET A 669 -20.53 -46.46 1.99
C MET A 669 -20.31 -45.95 3.42
N PRO A 670 -20.09 -46.84 4.40
CA PRO A 670 -20.14 -46.52 5.82
C PRO A 670 -19.03 -45.60 6.32
N LYS A 671 -17.94 -45.42 5.56
CA LYS A 671 -16.82 -44.57 5.92
C LYS A 671 -16.91 -43.15 5.34
N LEU A 672 -17.97 -42.84 4.58
CA LEU A 672 -18.12 -41.54 3.91
C LEU A 672 -18.28 -40.45 4.96
N GLU A 673 -17.34 -39.50 5.01
CA GLU A 673 -17.36 -38.41 5.97
C GLU A 673 -17.83 -37.10 5.35
N GLU A 674 -17.49 -36.85 4.09
CA GLU A 674 -17.81 -35.62 3.39
C GLU A 674 -18.33 -35.89 1.98
N MET A 675 -19.43 -35.22 1.63
CA MET A 675 -20.07 -35.33 0.33
C MET A 675 -20.47 -33.95 -0.18
N LYS A 676 -20.13 -33.64 -1.43
CA LYS A 676 -20.41 -32.36 -2.08
C LYS A 676 -21.03 -32.62 -3.44
N VAL A 677 -22.29 -32.25 -3.63
CA VAL A 677 -23.01 -32.47 -4.88
C VAL A 677 -23.55 -31.15 -5.37
N ASP A 678 -23.26 -30.83 -6.62
CA ASP A 678 -23.74 -29.64 -7.31
C ASP A 678 -24.24 -30.08 -8.68
N SER A 679 -25.52 -30.44 -8.79
CA SER A 679 -26.07 -31.02 -10.01
C SER A 679 -27.47 -30.51 -10.26
N THR A 680 -27.84 -30.34 -11.52
CA THR A 680 -29.21 -30.01 -11.94
C THR A 680 -30.00 -31.22 -12.49
N TYR A 681 -29.45 -32.45 -12.49
CA TYR A 681 -30.09 -33.62 -13.12
C TYR A 681 -29.87 -34.97 -12.41
N LEU A 682 -29.66 -34.99 -11.09
CA LEU A 682 -29.39 -36.22 -10.36
C LEU A 682 -30.64 -37.12 -10.24
N ASP A 683 -30.52 -38.45 -10.40
CA ASP A 683 -31.55 -39.42 -9.96
C ASP A 683 -31.43 -39.69 -8.47
N THR A 684 -32.57 -39.77 -7.82
CA THR A 684 -32.68 -39.34 -6.43
C THR A 684 -33.04 -40.47 -5.50
N GLU A 685 -33.62 -41.58 -5.97
CA GLU A 685 -33.97 -42.71 -5.10
C GLU A 685 -32.76 -43.38 -4.46
N ASN A 686 -31.67 -43.57 -5.21
CA ASN A 686 -30.46 -44.24 -4.73
C ASN A 686 -29.43 -43.26 -4.14
N PHE A 687 -29.61 -41.96 -4.37
CA PHE A 687 -28.78 -40.92 -3.77
C PHE A 687 -28.98 -40.82 -2.26
N VAL A 688 -30.22 -41.02 -1.80
CA VAL A 688 -30.59 -40.81 -0.39
C VAL A 688 -29.88 -41.77 0.56
N SER A 689 -29.62 -43.02 0.16
CA SER A 689 -28.92 -43.97 1.02
C SER A 689 -27.48 -43.51 1.34
N LEU A 690 -26.80 -42.88 0.37
CA LEU A 690 -25.40 -42.46 0.52
C LEU A 690 -25.20 -41.30 1.49
N ILE A 691 -26.13 -40.35 1.48
CA ILE A 691 -26.04 -39.16 2.33
C ILE A 691 -26.26 -39.49 3.82
N THR A 692 -26.79 -40.66 4.18
CA THR A 692 -27.02 -41.04 5.59
C THR A 692 -25.73 -41.22 6.41
N TYR A 693 -24.62 -41.58 5.76
CA TYR A 693 -23.35 -41.88 6.44
C TYR A 693 -22.50 -40.63 6.75
N VAL A 694 -22.80 -39.51 6.10
CA VAL A 694 -21.87 -38.38 6.02
C VAL A 694 -21.91 -37.48 7.25
N LYS A 695 -20.75 -36.92 7.61
CA LYS A 695 -20.60 -35.89 8.66
C LYS A 695 -20.71 -34.48 8.09
N ARG A 696 -20.32 -34.28 6.83
CA ARG A 696 -20.32 -32.99 6.13
C ARG A 696 -20.98 -33.16 4.76
N LEU A 697 -22.07 -32.45 4.51
CA LEU A 697 -22.85 -32.56 3.27
C LEU A 697 -22.94 -31.18 2.62
N SER A 698 -22.68 -31.08 1.32
CA SER A 698 -22.92 -29.88 0.50
C SER A 698 -23.81 -30.26 -0.69
N LEU A 699 -24.91 -29.57 -0.95
CA LEU A 699 -25.90 -29.93 -1.98
C LEU A 699 -26.37 -28.72 -2.82
N CYS A 700 -26.38 -28.82 -4.14
CA CYS A 700 -27.25 -28.10 -5.09
C CYS A 700 -27.85 -29.22 -5.96
N ILE A 701 -29.18 -29.41 -5.95
CA ILE A 701 -29.86 -30.55 -6.59
C ILE A 701 -31.20 -30.05 -7.20
N PRO A 702 -31.65 -30.54 -8.38
CA PRO A 702 -32.88 -30.07 -9.03
C PRO A 702 -34.16 -30.40 -8.27
N ASP A 703 -35.23 -29.72 -8.66
CA ASP A 703 -36.58 -29.81 -8.08
C ASP A 703 -37.19 -31.22 -8.06
N GLN A 704 -36.77 -32.11 -8.96
CA GLN A 704 -37.29 -33.49 -9.00
C GLN A 704 -36.72 -34.37 -7.87
N ALA A 705 -35.58 -33.98 -7.28
CA ALA A 705 -34.91 -34.72 -6.22
C ALA A 705 -35.61 -34.71 -4.88
N GLU A 706 -36.45 -33.70 -4.69
CA GLU A 706 -37.36 -33.57 -3.60
C GLU A 706 -38.07 -34.91 -3.36
N LYS A 707 -38.69 -35.49 -4.41
CA LYS A 707 -39.56 -36.69 -4.39
C LYS A 707 -38.91 -37.94 -3.77
N ALA A 708 -37.63 -38.19 -4.01
CA ALA A 708 -36.96 -39.36 -3.43
C ALA A 708 -36.65 -39.18 -1.93
N LEU A 709 -36.43 -37.94 -1.50
CA LEU A 709 -36.22 -37.59 -0.10
C LEU A 709 -37.54 -37.53 0.71
N TYR A 710 -38.71 -37.72 0.06
CA TYR A 710 -40.01 -37.89 0.73
C TYR A 710 -40.21 -39.26 1.41
N ARG A 711 -39.30 -40.24 1.24
CA ARG A 711 -39.47 -41.55 1.92
C ARG A 711 -39.26 -41.39 3.43
N GLU A 712 -40.33 -41.62 4.19
CA GLU A 712 -40.30 -41.58 5.67
C GLU A 712 -39.29 -42.58 6.25
N GLY A 713 -38.50 -42.14 7.25
CA GLY A 713 -37.67 -43.02 8.09
C GLY A 713 -36.15 -42.91 7.91
N ILE A 714 -35.65 -41.94 7.14
CA ILE A 714 -34.22 -41.75 6.92
C ILE A 714 -33.67 -40.75 7.94
N VAL A 715 -32.69 -41.15 8.76
CA VAL A 715 -32.12 -40.30 9.82
C VAL A 715 -30.61 -40.15 9.63
N PHE A 716 -30.16 -38.90 9.43
CA PHE A 716 -28.76 -38.48 9.30
C PHE A 716 -28.08 -38.37 10.66
N SER A 717 -27.92 -39.49 11.35
CA SER A 717 -27.38 -39.52 12.72
C SER A 717 -25.94 -38.98 12.85
N GLN A 718 -25.15 -39.00 11.78
CA GLN A 718 -23.75 -38.56 11.80
C GLN A 718 -23.53 -37.14 11.29
N LEU A 719 -24.55 -36.51 10.68
CA LEU A 719 -24.40 -35.24 9.99
C LEU A 719 -24.17 -34.11 10.99
N ARG A 720 -23.03 -33.42 10.85
CA ARG A 720 -22.62 -32.27 11.67
C ARG A 720 -22.58 -30.97 10.88
N ARG A 721 -22.30 -31.00 9.58
CA ARG A 721 -22.27 -29.80 8.74
C ARG A 721 -23.10 -30.01 7.49
N LEU A 722 -24.03 -29.11 7.22
CA LEU A 722 -24.87 -29.11 6.03
C LEU A 722 -24.66 -27.79 5.29
N LYS A 723 -24.33 -27.85 4.01
CA LYS A 723 -24.25 -26.73 3.09
C LYS A 723 -25.28 -26.96 1.98
N LEU A 724 -26.21 -26.05 1.77
CA LEU A 724 -27.28 -26.17 0.78
C LEU A 724 -27.21 -25.00 -0.19
N CYS A 725 -27.42 -25.24 -1.47
CA CYS A 725 -27.48 -24.23 -2.48
C CYS A 725 -28.93 -23.84 -2.74
N SER A 726 -29.26 -22.55 -2.70
CA SER A 726 -30.61 -22.02 -2.95
C SER A 726 -30.87 -21.78 -4.44
N CYS A 727 -30.24 -22.57 -5.31
CA CYS A 727 -30.31 -22.52 -6.77
C CYS A 727 -31.65 -23.04 -7.34
N THR A 728 -32.41 -23.86 -6.60
CA THR A 728 -33.55 -24.63 -7.14
C THR A 728 -34.89 -24.26 -6.52
N ILE A 729 -35.98 -24.26 -7.28
CA ILE A 729 -37.30 -23.78 -6.84
C ILE A 729 -37.76 -24.44 -5.52
N ASN A 730 -37.45 -25.72 -5.29
CA ASN A 730 -37.86 -26.45 -4.09
C ASN A 730 -36.75 -26.62 -3.02
N TRP A 731 -35.67 -25.85 -3.08
CA TRP A 731 -34.55 -25.92 -2.13
C TRP A 731 -35.00 -25.82 -0.66
N SER A 732 -36.03 -25.02 -0.40
CA SER A 732 -36.55 -24.72 0.95
C SER A 732 -37.32 -25.90 1.58
N LYS A 733 -38.09 -26.66 0.78
CA LYS A 733 -38.74 -27.91 1.24
C LYS A 733 -37.71 -28.98 1.57
N LEU A 734 -36.68 -29.10 0.73
CA LEU A 734 -35.56 -30.00 0.94
C LEU A 734 -34.83 -29.69 2.26
N LEU A 735 -34.58 -28.40 2.54
CA LEU A 735 -33.99 -27.96 3.80
C LEU A 735 -34.80 -28.41 5.01
N VAL A 736 -36.11 -28.15 5.02
CA VAL A 736 -37.01 -28.47 6.15
C VAL A 736 -36.89 -29.91 6.60
N ARG A 737 -36.79 -30.84 5.65
CA ARG A 737 -36.63 -32.26 5.95
C ARG A 737 -35.26 -32.67 6.40
N LEU A 738 -34.22 -32.18 5.72
CA LEU A 738 -32.85 -32.43 6.15
C LEU A 738 -32.66 -31.96 7.59
N LEU A 739 -33.32 -30.88 8.02
CA LEU A 739 -33.32 -30.45 9.42
C LEU A 739 -34.01 -31.48 10.34
N LYS A 740 -35.22 -31.93 10.02
CA LYS A 740 -35.95 -32.94 10.82
C LYS A 740 -35.16 -34.23 10.99
N ASP A 741 -34.50 -34.66 9.92
CA ASP A 741 -33.85 -35.95 9.86
C ASP A 741 -32.39 -35.93 10.35
N SER A 742 -31.82 -34.76 10.69
CA SER A 742 -30.39 -34.61 11.06
C SER A 742 -30.16 -34.19 12.52
N PRO A 743 -30.46 -35.02 13.53
CA PRO A 743 -30.54 -34.61 14.94
C PRO A 743 -29.24 -34.05 15.54
N ASN A 744 -28.07 -34.34 14.95
CA ASN A 744 -26.76 -33.92 15.47
C ASN A 744 -26.11 -32.77 14.68
N LEU A 745 -26.87 -32.08 13.82
CA LEU A 745 -26.37 -31.02 12.95
C LEU A 745 -25.81 -29.84 13.78
N GLN A 746 -24.57 -29.43 13.53
CA GLN A 746 -23.87 -28.35 14.25
C GLN A 746 -23.68 -27.09 13.39
N GLU A 747 -23.49 -27.22 12.08
CA GLU A 747 -23.27 -26.09 11.18
C GLU A 747 -24.21 -26.21 9.97
N LEU A 748 -24.92 -25.12 9.67
CA LEU A 748 -25.83 -25.01 8.53
C LEU A 748 -25.42 -23.80 7.69
N GLU A 749 -25.10 -24.02 6.42
CA GLU A 749 -24.79 -22.96 5.44
C GLU A 749 -25.78 -23.04 4.26
N ILE A 750 -26.45 -21.94 3.93
CA ILE A 750 -27.25 -21.79 2.71
C ILE A 750 -26.53 -20.78 1.82
N HIS A 751 -26.40 -21.05 0.52
CA HIS A 751 -25.68 -20.16 -0.39
C HIS A 751 -26.25 -20.21 -1.79
N LEU A 752 -26.05 -19.15 -2.58
CA LEU A 752 -26.26 -19.18 -4.01
C LEU A 752 -24.90 -19.17 -4.71
N ASP A 753 -24.52 -20.22 -5.43
CA ASP A 753 -23.24 -20.25 -6.16
C ASP A 753 -23.31 -19.37 -7.42
N GLY A 754 -22.23 -18.62 -7.70
CA GLY A 754 -22.12 -17.64 -8.78
C GLY A 754 -22.19 -18.27 -10.17
N ALA A 755 -21.85 -19.55 -10.29
CA ALA A 755 -21.96 -20.28 -11.56
C ALA A 755 -23.43 -20.53 -11.99
N HIS A 756 -24.40 -20.41 -11.08
CA HIS A 756 -25.83 -20.67 -11.35
C HIS A 756 -26.65 -19.38 -11.55
N THR A 757 -26.03 -18.19 -11.45
CA THR A 757 -26.75 -16.91 -11.43
C THR A 757 -27.36 -16.50 -12.78
N ASN A 758 -26.94 -17.13 -13.88
CA ASN A 758 -27.44 -16.82 -15.23
C ASN A 758 -28.68 -17.65 -15.62
N ILE A 759 -29.08 -18.63 -14.79
CA ILE A 759 -30.11 -19.62 -15.15
C ILE A 759 -31.35 -19.52 -14.24
N CYS A 760 -31.23 -18.94 -13.04
CA CYS A 760 -32.30 -18.98 -12.04
C CYS A 760 -32.86 -17.58 -11.77
N GLU A 761 -34.08 -17.33 -12.26
CA GLU A 761 -34.98 -16.31 -11.68
C GLU A 761 -35.29 -16.69 -10.22
N ASP A 762 -35.46 -15.69 -9.35
CA ASP A 762 -35.60 -15.82 -7.89
C ASP A 762 -36.47 -17.03 -7.44
N PRO A 763 -35.86 -18.15 -6.99
CA PRO A 763 -36.60 -19.38 -6.74
C PRO A 763 -37.47 -19.26 -5.46
N PRO A 764 -38.79 -19.45 -5.55
CA PRO A 764 -39.71 -19.15 -4.46
C PRO A 764 -39.54 -20.07 -3.23
N VAL A 765 -39.42 -19.47 -2.04
CA VAL A 765 -39.39 -20.22 -0.77
C VAL A 765 -40.76 -20.81 -0.46
N CYS A 766 -40.86 -22.13 -0.40
CA CYS A 766 -42.10 -22.87 -0.16
C CYS A 766 -41.89 -23.84 1.01
N TRP A 767 -42.55 -23.61 2.12
CA TRP A 767 -42.31 -24.31 3.39
C TRP A 767 -43.56 -24.38 4.28
N GLU A 768 -44.69 -23.96 3.70
CA GLU A 768 -46.01 -23.91 4.33
C GLU A 768 -46.52 -25.34 4.58
N ASN A 769 -46.95 -25.61 5.81
CA ASN A 769 -47.50 -26.88 6.34
C ASN A 769 -46.53 -28.02 6.70
N GLU A 770 -45.22 -27.92 6.46
CA GLU A 770 -44.29 -29.01 6.79
C GLU A 770 -43.56 -28.89 8.15
N LEU A 771 -43.41 -27.69 8.75
CA LEU A 771 -42.67 -27.46 10.01
C LEU A 771 -43.53 -27.50 11.29
N ALA A 772 -44.56 -28.34 11.35
CA ALA A 772 -45.46 -28.42 12.51
C ALA A 772 -44.77 -28.85 13.83
N CYS A 773 -43.60 -29.48 13.76
CA CYS A 773 -42.77 -29.85 14.90
C CYS A 773 -41.33 -29.38 14.67
N VAL A 774 -40.72 -28.81 15.71
CA VAL A 774 -39.38 -28.24 15.65
C VAL A 774 -38.34 -29.35 15.53
N PRO A 775 -37.46 -29.34 14.50
CA PRO A 775 -36.39 -30.31 14.37
C PRO A 775 -35.46 -30.37 15.60
N ASP A 776 -35.15 -31.58 16.07
CA ASP A 776 -34.31 -31.82 17.25
C ASP A 776 -32.92 -31.17 17.13
N CYS A 777 -32.40 -31.05 15.92
CA CYS A 777 -31.09 -30.49 15.63
C CYS A 777 -31.00 -28.99 15.91
N LEU A 778 -32.09 -28.25 15.65
CA LEU A 778 -32.18 -26.84 16.01
C LEU A 778 -32.13 -26.73 17.54
N LEU A 779 -32.90 -27.55 18.25
CA LEU A 779 -32.98 -27.47 19.71
C LEU A 779 -31.68 -27.86 20.44
N SER A 780 -30.93 -28.84 19.93
CA SER A 780 -29.91 -29.54 20.73
C SER A 780 -28.47 -29.41 20.23
N SER A 781 -28.23 -29.12 18.95
CA SER A 781 -26.90 -29.27 18.36
C SER A 781 -26.42 -28.12 17.48
N LEU A 782 -27.33 -27.38 16.82
CA LEU A 782 -26.94 -26.35 15.84
C LEU A 782 -26.21 -25.18 16.52
N GLN A 783 -24.96 -24.92 16.12
CA GLN A 783 -24.06 -23.89 16.66
C GLN A 783 -23.76 -22.77 15.67
N THR A 784 -23.73 -23.05 14.37
CA THR A 784 -23.43 -22.05 13.35
C THR A 784 -24.46 -22.08 12.24
N PHE A 785 -24.99 -20.92 11.92
CA PHE A 785 -25.92 -20.70 10.81
C PHE A 785 -25.34 -19.64 9.89
N LYS A 786 -25.29 -19.93 8.59
CA LYS A 786 -24.81 -18.98 7.59
C LYS A 786 -25.74 -19.01 6.39
N TRP A 787 -26.18 -17.86 5.89
CA TRP A 787 -26.92 -17.77 4.64
C TRP A 787 -26.34 -16.63 3.80
N THR A 788 -25.87 -16.93 2.59
CA THR A 788 -25.27 -15.94 1.69
C THR A 788 -26.07 -15.75 0.41
N ARG A 789 -26.17 -14.51 -0.05
CA ARG A 789 -26.93 -14.04 -1.21
C ARG A 789 -28.45 -14.25 -1.09
N ILE A 790 -29.02 -13.81 0.04
CA ILE A 790 -30.49 -13.74 0.23
C ILE A 790 -31.08 -12.70 -0.72
N TYR A 791 -32.25 -13.01 -1.31
CA TYR A 791 -32.98 -12.08 -2.18
C TYR A 791 -33.84 -11.10 -1.40
N GLY A 792 -34.36 -11.48 -0.23
CA GLY A 792 -35.07 -10.60 0.71
C GLY A 792 -36.58 -10.84 0.75
N SER A 793 -37.07 -11.90 0.11
CA SER A 793 -38.50 -12.20 0.08
C SER A 793 -39.04 -12.52 1.49
N GLN A 794 -40.27 -12.10 1.81
CA GLN A 794 -40.89 -12.32 3.13
C GLN A 794 -40.79 -13.79 3.60
N LYS A 795 -40.86 -14.73 2.67
CA LYS A 795 -40.77 -16.17 2.97
C LYS A 795 -39.35 -16.62 3.37
N GLU A 796 -38.30 -16.05 2.79
CA GLU A 796 -36.90 -16.28 3.23
C GLU A 796 -36.69 -15.75 4.65
N VAL A 797 -37.25 -14.59 4.93
CA VAL A 797 -37.18 -13.90 6.21
C VAL A 797 -37.83 -14.72 7.29
N ASP A 798 -39.05 -15.18 7.05
CA ASP A 798 -39.75 -16.02 8.01
C ASP A 798 -38.99 -17.33 8.27
N LEU A 799 -38.29 -17.90 7.28
CA LEU A 799 -37.44 -19.08 7.46
C LEU A 799 -36.23 -18.82 8.36
N VAL A 800 -35.56 -17.69 8.18
CA VAL A 800 -34.50 -17.28 9.09
C VAL A 800 -35.07 -17.05 10.49
N LYS A 801 -36.25 -16.41 10.64
CA LYS A 801 -36.91 -16.26 11.95
C LYS A 801 -37.11 -17.62 12.61
N TYR A 802 -37.65 -18.57 11.86
CA TYR A 802 -37.93 -19.90 12.37
C TYR A 802 -36.67 -20.60 12.88
N VAL A 803 -35.56 -20.57 12.12
CA VAL A 803 -34.29 -21.18 12.55
C VAL A 803 -33.76 -20.48 13.78
N LEU A 804 -33.71 -19.14 13.80
CA LEU A 804 -33.23 -18.37 14.94
C LEU A 804 -34.06 -18.64 16.20
N SER A 805 -35.39 -18.71 16.08
CA SER A 805 -36.33 -19.01 17.17
C SER A 805 -36.08 -20.33 17.86
N ASN A 806 -35.75 -21.32 17.07
CA ASN A 806 -35.74 -22.70 17.52
C ASN A 806 -34.32 -23.22 17.80
N ALA A 807 -33.28 -22.55 17.30
CA ALA A 807 -31.89 -22.97 17.41
C ALA A 807 -31.24 -22.63 18.78
N ARG A 808 -31.54 -23.39 19.84
CA ARG A 808 -31.12 -23.04 21.22
C ARG A 808 -29.62 -23.10 21.49
N CYS A 809 -28.86 -23.83 20.66
CA CYS A 809 -27.41 -23.97 20.80
C CYS A 809 -26.60 -23.06 19.88
N LEU A 810 -27.27 -22.15 19.14
CA LEU A 810 -26.67 -21.31 18.12
C LEU A 810 -25.71 -20.29 18.76
N LYS A 811 -24.47 -20.28 18.29
CA LYS A 811 -23.40 -19.37 18.72
C LYS A 811 -23.17 -18.25 17.72
N THR A 812 -23.24 -18.57 16.43
CA THR A 812 -22.97 -17.62 15.35
C THR A 812 -24.01 -17.75 14.25
N ALA A 813 -24.61 -16.61 13.86
CA ALA A 813 -25.48 -16.49 12.70
C ALA A 813 -24.90 -15.45 11.75
N THR A 814 -24.75 -15.77 10.47
CA THR A 814 -24.21 -14.85 9.46
C THR A 814 -25.13 -14.81 8.26
N ILE A 815 -25.77 -13.67 8.03
CA ILE A 815 -26.71 -13.46 6.93
C ILE A 815 -26.11 -12.41 6.01
N LEU A 816 -25.95 -12.74 4.73
CA LEU A 816 -25.39 -11.86 3.72
C LEU A 816 -26.38 -11.75 2.56
N PHE A 817 -26.83 -10.54 2.27
CA PHE A 817 -27.70 -10.23 1.14
C PHE A 817 -26.89 -10.13 -0.17
N ARG A 818 -27.55 -10.33 -1.32
CA ARG A 818 -26.88 -10.26 -2.64
C ARG A 818 -26.55 -8.80 -2.98
N SER A 819 -25.29 -8.53 -3.35
CA SER A 819 -24.80 -7.18 -3.69
C SER A 819 -24.78 -6.94 -5.21
N SER A 820 -25.93 -6.70 -5.84
CA SER A 820 -26.12 -5.89 -7.08
C SER A 820 -27.44 -6.18 -7.81
N ASP A 821 -28.13 -5.10 -8.22
CA ASP A 821 -29.11 -4.96 -9.33
C ASP A 821 -30.58 -5.41 -9.22
N SER A 822 -31.17 -5.65 -8.05
CA SER A 822 -32.63 -5.76 -7.93
C SER A 822 -33.21 -4.92 -6.79
N ALA A 823 -34.23 -4.14 -7.13
CA ALA A 823 -34.97 -3.17 -6.32
C ALA A 823 -35.61 -3.74 -5.04
N LEU A 824 -34.84 -3.88 -3.97
CA LEU A 824 -35.40 -3.77 -2.62
C LEU A 824 -34.89 -2.44 -2.05
N GLU A 825 -35.84 -1.57 -1.70
CA GLU A 825 -35.57 -0.32 -1.01
C GLU A 825 -34.95 -0.65 0.37
N GLU A 826 -33.96 0.13 0.82
CA GLU A 826 -33.22 -0.11 2.08
C GLU A 826 -34.15 -0.33 3.30
N ASP A 827 -35.32 0.31 3.29
CA ASP A 827 -36.39 0.19 4.28
C ASP A 827 -36.97 -1.26 4.40
N GLU A 828 -37.04 -2.04 3.33
CA GLU A 828 -37.51 -3.44 3.39
C GLU A 828 -36.47 -4.36 4.04
N LEU A 829 -35.19 -4.05 3.85
CA LEU A 829 -34.05 -4.83 4.32
C LEU A 829 -33.83 -4.67 5.83
N GLU A 830 -33.97 -3.45 6.36
CA GLU A 830 -33.91 -3.21 7.80
C GLU A 830 -35.21 -3.65 8.52
N MET A 831 -36.40 -3.56 7.88
CA MET A 831 -37.62 -4.23 8.40
C MET A 831 -37.38 -5.72 8.62
N VAL A 832 -36.81 -6.41 7.64
CA VAL A 832 -36.47 -7.84 7.70
C VAL A 832 -35.48 -8.13 8.84
N ILE A 833 -34.44 -7.31 9.01
CA ILE A 833 -33.46 -7.46 10.09
C ILE A 833 -34.11 -7.27 11.47
N GLN A 834 -35.00 -6.29 11.62
CA GLN A 834 -35.79 -6.09 12.85
C GLN A 834 -36.66 -7.33 13.14
N ASP A 835 -37.34 -7.87 12.13
CA ASP A 835 -38.27 -8.99 12.27
C ASP A 835 -37.56 -10.32 12.64
N LEU A 836 -36.31 -10.51 12.20
CA LEU A 836 -35.46 -11.66 12.54
C LEU A 836 -34.99 -11.67 13.99
N SER A 837 -34.68 -10.50 14.53
CA SER A 837 -34.18 -10.31 15.90
C SER A 837 -35.22 -10.68 16.98
N LEU A 838 -36.51 -10.61 16.65
CA LEU A 838 -37.66 -10.90 17.51
C LEU A 838 -37.84 -12.37 17.89
N SER A 839 -37.30 -13.28 17.08
CA SER A 839 -37.78 -14.67 17.00
C SER A 839 -36.97 -15.66 17.88
N SER A 840 -35.67 -15.42 18.12
CA SER A 840 -34.67 -16.30 18.81
C SER A 840 -34.84 -16.68 20.29
N ARG A 841 -36.01 -16.48 20.89
CA ARG A 841 -36.18 -16.67 22.34
C ARG A 841 -36.76 -18.04 22.69
N ASP A 842 -35.91 -19.04 22.95
CA ASP A 842 -36.20 -20.02 24.02
C ASP A 842 -34.98 -20.83 24.48
N MET A 843 -34.09 -20.19 25.23
CA MET A 843 -33.52 -20.66 26.51
C MET A 843 -32.42 -19.67 26.89
N ASP A 844 -32.86 -18.52 27.37
CA ASP A 844 -32.01 -17.38 27.65
C ASP A 844 -31.22 -17.60 28.96
N LYS A 845 -30.04 -18.24 28.86
CA LYS A 845 -29.04 -18.32 29.94
C LYS A 845 -28.49 -16.94 30.31
N ILE A 846 -28.58 -15.99 29.38
CA ILE A 846 -28.21 -14.59 29.58
C ILE A 846 -29.25 -13.91 30.49
N SER A 847 -30.56 -14.15 30.33
CA SER A 847 -31.62 -13.75 31.26
C SER A 847 -31.52 -14.36 32.65
N GLN A 848 -30.63 -15.34 32.91
CA GLN A 848 -30.33 -15.82 34.26
C GLN A 848 -29.17 -15.06 34.93
N LEU A 849 -28.41 -14.26 34.17
CA LEU A 849 -27.33 -13.45 34.71
C LEU A 849 -27.89 -12.30 35.57
N PRO A 850 -27.15 -11.83 36.60
CA PRO A 850 -27.50 -10.62 37.34
C PRO A 850 -27.52 -9.40 36.42
N ASP A 851 -28.42 -8.45 36.69
CA ASP A 851 -28.58 -7.23 35.87
C ASP A 851 -27.25 -6.46 35.70
N GLU A 852 -26.36 -6.51 36.70
CA GLU A 852 -25.03 -5.91 36.64
C GLU A 852 -24.14 -6.47 35.52
N LEU A 853 -24.19 -7.78 35.26
CA LEU A 853 -23.43 -8.40 34.17
C LEU A 853 -24.07 -8.12 32.82
N LEU A 854 -25.40 -7.98 32.77
CA LEU A 854 -26.13 -7.65 31.55
C LEU A 854 -25.89 -6.22 31.11
N LEU A 855 -25.85 -5.27 32.05
CA LEU A 855 -25.45 -3.90 31.78
C LEU A 855 -24.01 -3.81 31.27
N LYS A 856 -23.10 -4.65 31.80
CA LYS A 856 -21.73 -4.73 31.27
C LYS A 856 -21.68 -5.24 29.84
N VAL A 857 -22.50 -6.23 29.48
CA VAL A 857 -22.57 -6.73 28.09
C VAL A 857 -23.12 -5.65 27.17
N LEU A 858 -24.21 -4.99 27.57
CA LEU A 858 -24.84 -3.92 26.78
C LEU A 858 -23.94 -2.69 26.60
N LEU A 859 -23.06 -2.39 27.56
CA LEU A 859 -22.05 -1.32 27.45
C LEU A 859 -21.04 -1.53 26.31
N PHE A 860 -20.89 -2.76 25.81
CA PHE A 860 -20.01 -3.07 24.67
C PHE A 860 -20.74 -2.98 23.32
N LEU A 861 -22.05 -2.76 23.30
CA LEU A 861 -22.85 -2.68 22.08
C LEU A 861 -23.21 -1.21 21.75
N PRO A 862 -23.30 -0.85 20.45
CA PRO A 862 -23.85 0.45 20.03
C PRO A 862 -25.27 0.65 20.58
N THR A 863 -25.67 1.89 20.90
CA THR A 863 -26.94 2.16 21.61
C THR A 863 -28.19 1.71 20.85
N LYS A 864 -28.26 1.87 19.50
CA LYS A 864 -29.35 1.34 18.65
C LYS A 864 -29.48 -0.18 18.81
N VAL A 865 -28.34 -0.88 18.78
CA VAL A 865 -28.26 -2.36 18.92
C VAL A 865 -28.54 -2.81 20.35
N ALA A 866 -28.02 -2.10 21.35
CA ALA A 866 -28.29 -2.38 22.75
C ALA A 866 -29.78 -2.22 23.08
N ALA A 867 -30.45 -1.23 22.50
CA ALA A 867 -31.88 -1.07 22.68
C ALA A 867 -32.71 -2.04 21.85
N SER A 868 -32.28 -2.46 20.66
CA SER A 868 -32.97 -3.54 19.93
C SER A 868 -32.91 -4.86 20.71
N THR A 869 -31.93 -5.07 21.59
CA THR A 869 -31.94 -6.22 22.51
C THR A 869 -33.05 -6.19 23.57
N SER A 870 -33.76 -5.07 23.76
CA SER A 870 -35.01 -4.99 24.56
C SER A 870 -36.05 -6.01 24.08
N ILE A 871 -35.97 -6.32 22.79
CA ILE A 871 -36.75 -7.29 22.07
C ILE A 871 -36.28 -8.73 22.32
N LEU A 872 -35.31 -8.99 23.23
CA LEU A 872 -34.88 -10.33 23.65
C LEU A 872 -35.47 -10.86 24.98
N SER A 873 -36.00 -10.02 25.88
CA SER A 873 -36.82 -10.47 27.04
C SER A 873 -37.56 -9.30 27.71
N LYS A 874 -38.68 -9.53 28.42
CA LYS A 874 -39.31 -8.49 29.28
C LYS A 874 -38.35 -7.95 30.35
N ARG A 875 -37.34 -8.75 30.73
CA ARG A 875 -36.27 -8.31 31.63
C ARG A 875 -35.32 -7.34 30.93
N TRP A 876 -35.03 -7.57 29.65
CA TRP A 876 -34.16 -6.74 28.81
C TRP A 876 -34.83 -5.47 28.30
N GLU A 877 -36.16 -5.49 28.24
CA GLU A 877 -37.03 -4.38 27.81
C GLU A 877 -36.60 -3.04 28.44
N PHE A 878 -36.27 -3.07 29.73
CA PHE A 878 -35.86 -1.90 30.49
C PHE A 878 -34.37 -1.85 30.81
N LEU A 879 -33.56 -2.87 30.51
CA LEU A 879 -32.15 -2.91 30.93
C LEU A 879 -31.30 -1.89 30.18
N TRP A 880 -31.49 -1.76 28.86
CA TRP A 880 -30.76 -0.76 28.07
C TRP A 880 -31.09 0.69 28.52
N MET A 881 -32.27 0.92 29.11
CA MET A 881 -32.64 2.22 29.69
C MET A 881 -31.76 2.61 30.88
N TRP A 882 -30.93 1.72 31.41
CA TRP A 882 -29.96 2.02 32.47
C TRP A 882 -28.54 2.26 31.93
N LEU A 883 -28.35 2.27 30.61
CA LEU A 883 -27.04 2.52 30.02
C LEU A 883 -26.60 3.98 30.24
N PRO A 884 -25.36 4.20 30.72
CA PRO A 884 -24.84 5.55 30.91
C PRO A 884 -24.34 6.19 29.61
N LYS A 885 -24.05 5.43 28.55
CA LYS A 885 -23.54 5.96 27.28
C LYS A 885 -24.54 5.77 26.16
N LEU A 886 -24.92 6.86 25.51
CA LEU A 886 -25.91 6.92 24.45
C LEU A 886 -25.27 7.57 23.21
N ALA A 887 -25.20 6.82 22.12
CA ALA A 887 -24.72 7.31 20.82
C ALA A 887 -25.76 7.00 19.74
N TYR A 888 -26.23 8.05 19.08
CA TYR A 888 -27.15 7.99 17.97
C TYR A 888 -26.48 8.67 16.77
N ASP A 889 -25.95 7.84 15.88
CA ASP A 889 -25.23 8.26 14.69
C ASP A 889 -26.03 7.78 13.46
N ASP A 890 -26.23 8.67 12.50
CA ASP A 890 -26.98 8.40 11.27
C ASP A 890 -26.09 7.65 10.26
N SER A 891 -26.32 6.34 10.08
CA SER A 891 -25.70 5.55 9.00
C SER A 891 -26.71 5.38 7.87
N MET A 892 -26.25 5.63 6.65
CA MET A 892 -26.96 5.93 5.39
C MET A 892 -28.19 5.09 4.96
N ASP A 893 -28.68 4.12 5.72
CA ASP A 893 -29.63 3.12 5.19
C ASP A 893 -30.99 3.01 5.93
N GLU A 894 -31.29 3.74 7.02
CA GLU A 894 -32.70 3.95 7.49
C GLU A 894 -32.87 5.19 8.36
N HIS A 895 -33.42 6.25 7.77
CA HIS A 895 -33.41 7.58 8.39
C HIS A 895 -34.67 7.91 9.22
N ASN A 896 -35.80 7.24 9.02
CA ASN A 896 -37.04 7.56 9.76
C ASN A 896 -37.18 6.78 11.08
N SER A 897 -36.63 5.55 11.16
CA SER A 897 -36.76 4.67 12.33
C SER A 897 -35.97 5.15 13.57
N LEU A 898 -34.85 5.86 13.36
CA LEU A 898 -34.00 6.38 14.41
C LEU A 898 -34.64 7.58 15.17
N LEU A 899 -35.39 8.44 14.47
CA LEU A 899 -36.08 9.58 15.09
C LEU A 899 -37.19 9.15 16.03
N ASP A 900 -38.08 8.27 15.56
CA ASP A 900 -39.17 7.71 16.36
C ASP A 900 -38.61 6.96 17.56
N PHE A 901 -37.52 6.24 17.35
CA PHE A 901 -36.81 5.55 18.40
C PHE A 901 -36.30 6.51 19.48
N ILE A 902 -35.55 7.57 19.18
CA ILE A 902 -35.03 8.50 20.21
C ILE A 902 -36.18 9.22 20.91
N THR A 903 -37.18 9.68 20.16
CA THR A 903 -38.34 10.43 20.68
C THR A 903 -39.14 9.61 21.69
N LEU A 904 -39.37 8.32 21.41
CA LEU A 904 -40.12 7.42 22.29
C LEU A 904 -39.32 7.02 23.55
N ASN A 905 -37.99 6.90 23.41
CA ASN A 905 -37.14 6.21 24.39
C ASN A 905 -36.35 7.13 25.33
N MET A 906 -35.88 8.29 24.86
CA MET A 906 -35.14 9.25 25.70
C MET A 906 -35.92 9.69 26.95
N PRO A 907 -37.23 10.01 26.88
CA PRO A 907 -38.01 10.36 28.07
C PRO A 907 -38.15 9.21 29.07
N GLN A 908 -38.02 7.97 28.61
CA GLN A 908 -38.17 6.76 29.42
C GLN A 908 -36.86 6.26 30.01
N HIS A 909 -35.72 6.87 29.65
CA HIS A 909 -34.39 6.45 30.10
C HIS A 909 -34.27 6.52 31.63
N ARG A 910 -33.82 5.42 32.25
CA ARG A 910 -33.81 5.18 33.71
C ARG A 910 -32.45 5.35 34.36
N ALA A 911 -31.37 5.46 33.57
CA ALA A 911 -30.03 5.67 34.11
C ALA A 911 -30.00 6.92 35.03
N PRO A 912 -29.47 6.81 36.26
CA PRO A 912 -29.35 7.94 37.16
C PRO A 912 -28.31 8.95 36.68
N VAL A 913 -27.30 8.48 35.93
CA VAL A 913 -26.22 9.28 35.34
C VAL A 913 -26.05 8.89 33.87
N ILE A 914 -26.01 9.89 32.98
CA ILE A 914 -25.62 9.72 31.58
C ILE A 914 -24.16 10.19 31.44
N GLU A 915 -23.23 9.26 31.26
CA GLU A 915 -21.82 9.57 31.03
C GLU A 915 -21.58 10.24 29.67
N SER A 916 -22.28 9.84 28.61
CA SER A 916 -22.04 10.40 27.27
C SER A 916 -23.31 10.39 26.44
N LEU A 917 -23.61 11.52 25.79
CA LEU A 917 -24.64 11.64 24.77
C LEU A 917 -24.00 12.14 23.48
N ARG A 918 -24.07 11.35 22.41
CA ARG A 918 -23.70 11.73 21.06
C ARG A 918 -24.93 11.70 20.15
N LEU A 919 -25.17 12.80 19.43
CA LEU A 919 -26.15 12.90 18.36
C LEU A 919 -25.42 13.41 17.11
N SER A 920 -25.42 12.64 16.03
CA SER A 920 -24.85 13.05 14.74
C SER A 920 -25.87 12.75 13.63
N PHE A 921 -26.23 13.80 12.88
CA PHE A 921 -27.19 13.76 11.78
C PHE A 921 -26.58 14.45 10.56
N SER A 922 -26.47 13.74 9.43
CA SER A 922 -25.67 14.16 8.26
C SER A 922 -26.52 14.65 7.07
N TYR A 923 -25.86 15.30 6.10
CA TYR A 923 -26.50 15.97 4.96
C TYR A 923 -27.20 14.96 4.03
N GLY A 924 -28.53 15.05 3.91
CA GLY A 924 -29.36 14.09 3.16
C GLY A 924 -30.69 13.76 3.85
N TYR A 925 -30.79 14.06 5.15
CA TYR A 925 -31.97 13.86 5.97
C TYR A 925 -33.20 14.64 5.48
N LYS A 926 -34.25 13.93 5.04
CA LYS A 926 -35.59 14.48 4.70
C LYS A 926 -36.64 14.25 5.80
N GLY A 927 -36.25 13.74 6.97
CA GLY A 927 -37.15 13.44 8.08
C GLY A 927 -37.52 14.67 8.94
N SER A 928 -38.51 14.53 9.81
CA SER A 928 -39.12 15.62 10.59
C SER A 928 -38.49 15.87 11.97
N VAL A 929 -37.17 15.71 12.15
CA VAL A 929 -36.52 16.12 13.42
C VAL A 929 -36.83 17.60 13.64
N THR A 930 -37.56 17.92 14.70
CA THR A 930 -37.76 19.32 15.06
C THR A 930 -36.67 19.76 16.03
N ARG A 931 -36.31 21.04 15.97
CA ARG A 931 -35.38 21.66 16.92
C ARG A 931 -35.79 21.45 18.38
N GLU A 932 -37.09 21.31 18.62
CA GLU A 932 -37.63 21.10 19.96
C GLU A 932 -37.37 19.68 20.49
N ASP A 933 -37.25 18.68 19.60
CA ASP A 933 -36.91 17.31 19.98
C ASP A 933 -35.45 17.23 20.45
N ILE A 934 -34.52 17.79 19.68
CA ILE A 934 -33.09 17.89 20.05
C ILE A 934 -32.95 18.62 21.39
N ARG A 935 -33.66 19.75 21.54
CA ARG A 935 -33.67 20.52 22.78
C ARG A 935 -34.23 19.71 23.96
N MET A 936 -35.28 18.93 23.75
CA MET A 936 -35.86 18.06 24.77
C MET A 936 -34.88 16.96 25.20
N TRP A 937 -34.23 16.27 24.24
CA TRP A 937 -33.30 15.18 24.54
C TRP A 937 -32.08 15.66 25.32
N VAL A 938 -31.50 16.79 24.92
CA VAL A 938 -30.40 17.42 25.65
C VAL A 938 -30.86 17.83 27.05
N ALA A 939 -32.08 18.36 27.21
CA ALA A 939 -32.61 18.73 28.52
C ALA A 939 -32.76 17.50 29.43
N ILE A 940 -33.29 16.38 28.92
CA ILE A 940 -33.40 15.12 29.67
C ILE A 940 -32.00 14.64 30.09
N ALA A 941 -31.03 14.64 29.17
CA ALA A 941 -29.68 14.19 29.48
C ALA A 941 -29.01 15.03 30.59
N VAL A 942 -29.19 16.35 30.55
CA VAL A 942 -28.70 17.26 31.58
C VAL A 942 -29.34 17.00 32.95
N THR A 943 -30.64 16.65 33.02
CA THR A 943 -31.27 16.28 34.30
C THR A 943 -30.71 15.01 34.92
N ARG A 944 -29.97 14.20 34.15
CA ARG A 944 -29.32 12.95 34.57
C ARG A 944 -27.79 13.09 34.62
N PHE A 945 -27.28 14.23 35.09
CA PHE A 945 -25.85 14.45 35.36
C PHE A 945 -24.94 14.12 34.16
N LEU A 946 -25.21 14.70 33.00
CA LEU A 946 -24.43 14.50 31.77
C LEU A 946 -22.92 14.82 31.95
N HIS A 947 -22.00 13.93 31.52
CA HIS A 947 -20.54 14.19 31.54
C HIS A 947 -19.96 14.61 30.18
N GLU A 948 -20.36 13.97 29.07
CA GLU A 948 -19.92 14.32 27.71
C GLU A 948 -21.13 14.57 26.81
N LEU A 949 -21.11 15.69 26.08
CA LEU A 949 -22.08 16.00 25.03
C LEU A 949 -21.36 16.23 23.71
N SER A 950 -21.79 15.53 22.67
CA SER A 950 -21.32 15.70 21.30
C SER A 950 -22.51 15.86 20.37
N LEU A 951 -22.60 16.99 19.69
CA LEU A 951 -23.70 17.31 18.77
C LEU A 951 -23.13 17.73 17.41
N ASP A 952 -23.57 17.03 16.37
CA ASP A 952 -23.29 17.33 14.97
C ASP A 952 -24.64 17.38 14.22
N LEU A 953 -25.03 18.59 13.82
CA LEU A 953 -26.30 18.88 13.16
C LEU A 953 -26.05 19.46 11.75
N THR A 954 -25.03 18.96 11.06
CA THR A 954 -24.62 19.43 9.71
C THR A 954 -25.75 19.43 8.67
N PHE A 955 -26.84 18.68 8.89
CA PHE A 955 -28.03 18.66 8.02
C PHE A 955 -28.96 19.89 8.13
N GLU A 956 -28.94 20.66 9.23
CA GLU A 956 -29.90 21.76 9.43
C GLU A 956 -29.46 23.07 8.76
N VAL A 957 -30.29 23.60 7.87
CA VAL A 957 -30.09 24.92 7.23
C VAL A 957 -30.15 26.08 8.24
N ASN A 958 -30.79 25.88 9.39
CA ASN A 958 -31.04 26.91 10.39
C ASN A 958 -30.59 26.39 11.76
N PRO A 959 -29.80 27.15 12.52
CA PRO A 959 -29.11 26.62 13.69
C PRO A 959 -30.06 26.36 14.87
N THR A 960 -29.91 25.20 15.53
CA THR A 960 -30.71 24.77 16.68
C THR A 960 -30.23 25.38 17.99
N LYS A 961 -31.17 25.93 18.78
CA LYS A 961 -30.89 26.50 20.10
C LYS A 961 -30.94 25.45 21.20
N LEU A 962 -29.82 25.26 21.89
CA LEU A 962 -29.70 24.34 23.02
C LEU A 962 -30.47 24.82 24.27
N PRO A 963 -30.93 23.91 25.15
CA PRO A 963 -31.67 24.27 26.35
C PRO A 963 -30.76 25.02 27.35
N SER A 964 -31.31 26.01 28.05
CA SER A 964 -30.56 26.80 29.05
C SER A 964 -30.04 25.96 30.23
N SER A 965 -30.66 24.80 30.49
CA SER A 965 -30.19 23.85 31.50
C SER A 965 -28.80 23.30 31.20
N LEU A 966 -28.42 23.13 29.91
CA LEU A 966 -27.10 22.64 29.52
C LEU A 966 -25.99 23.54 30.06
N TYR A 967 -26.15 24.86 29.89
CA TYR A 967 -25.15 25.85 30.32
C TYR A 967 -25.07 26.07 31.84
N THR A 968 -25.90 25.35 32.61
CA THR A 968 -25.84 25.29 34.09
C THR A 968 -25.48 23.91 34.61
N CYS A 969 -25.11 22.98 33.71
CA CYS A 969 -24.77 21.60 34.04
C CYS A 969 -23.42 21.52 34.76
N LYS A 970 -23.44 21.09 36.03
CA LYS A 970 -22.23 21.00 36.86
C LYS A 970 -21.37 19.76 36.59
N SER A 971 -21.93 18.73 35.95
CA SER A 971 -21.28 17.45 35.69
C SER A 971 -20.57 17.39 34.34
N LEU A 972 -20.82 18.34 33.43
CA LEU A 972 -20.31 18.32 32.06
C LEU A 972 -18.80 18.59 32.04
N VAL A 973 -18.04 17.67 31.47
CA VAL A 973 -16.57 17.69 31.34
C VAL A 973 -16.13 17.97 29.91
N ILE A 974 -16.85 17.43 28.92
CA ILE A 974 -16.53 17.55 27.50
C ILE A 974 -17.76 18.07 26.75
N LEU A 975 -17.58 19.15 25.98
CA LEU A 975 -18.61 19.73 25.12
C LEU A 975 -18.04 19.88 23.71
N LYS A 976 -18.64 19.14 22.77
CA LYS A 976 -18.31 19.19 21.34
C LYS A 976 -19.56 19.62 20.57
N LEU A 977 -19.47 20.77 19.93
CA LEU A 977 -20.53 21.35 19.14
C LEU A 977 -20.02 21.58 17.73
N GLU A 978 -20.69 20.98 16.77
CA GLU A 978 -20.39 21.09 15.34
C GLU A 978 -21.52 21.85 14.62
N GLU A 979 -21.46 21.91 13.29
CA GLU A 979 -22.30 22.77 12.45
C GLU A 979 -23.82 22.58 12.74
N GLY A 980 -24.61 23.64 12.50
CA GLY A 980 -26.06 23.61 12.73
C GLY A 980 -26.52 23.92 14.16
N ILE A 981 -25.62 24.41 15.04
CA ILE A 981 -25.93 24.75 16.45
C ILE A 981 -25.84 26.25 16.70
N LEU A 982 -26.87 26.82 17.33
CA LEU A 982 -26.91 28.20 17.80
C LEU A 982 -26.44 28.29 19.26
N VAL A 983 -25.24 28.82 19.46
CA VAL A 983 -24.67 29.11 20.77
C VAL A 983 -25.27 30.42 21.30
N ASP A 984 -26.43 30.32 21.96
CA ASP A 984 -27.07 31.40 22.72
C ASP A 984 -26.93 31.13 24.23
N VAL A 985 -25.95 31.78 24.86
CA VAL A 985 -25.55 31.51 26.25
C VAL A 985 -26.26 32.47 27.22
N PRO A 986 -27.13 32.02 28.15
CA PRO A 986 -27.77 32.91 29.11
C PRO A 986 -26.77 33.66 30.01
N ARG A 987 -27.19 34.79 30.61
CA ARG A 987 -26.33 35.59 31.50
C ARG A 987 -25.97 34.89 32.82
N THR A 988 -26.76 33.90 33.22
CA THR A 988 -26.56 33.10 34.43
C THR A 988 -26.14 31.69 34.02
N THR A 989 -24.86 31.50 33.70
CA THR A 989 -24.30 30.22 33.23
C THR A 989 -23.05 29.86 34.03
N CYS A 990 -22.84 28.56 34.25
CA CYS A 990 -21.73 28.04 35.04
C CYS A 990 -21.50 26.55 34.67
N LEU A 991 -20.37 26.27 34.02
CA LEU A 991 -19.91 24.94 33.64
C LEU A 991 -18.62 24.61 34.43
N PRO A 992 -18.72 24.33 35.74
CA PRO A 992 -17.58 24.27 36.65
C PRO A 992 -16.61 23.10 36.38
N SER A 993 -17.03 22.09 35.62
CA SER A 993 -16.25 20.86 35.40
C SER A 993 -15.71 20.74 33.97
N LEU A 994 -16.00 21.71 33.08
CA LEU A 994 -15.67 21.61 31.65
C LEU A 994 -14.16 21.79 31.41
N LYS A 995 -13.52 20.75 30.89
CA LYS A 995 -12.08 20.72 30.58
C LYS A 995 -11.77 20.85 29.09
N THR A 996 -12.68 20.40 28.23
CA THR A 996 -12.49 20.40 26.78
C THR A 996 -13.70 21.01 26.10
N LEU A 997 -13.45 22.04 25.29
CA LEU A 997 -14.45 22.72 24.50
C LEU A 997 -14.02 22.72 23.03
N LEU A 998 -14.84 22.09 22.19
CA LEU A 998 -14.67 22.05 20.75
C LEU A 998 -15.85 22.74 20.08
N LEU A 999 -15.56 23.80 19.33
CA LEU A 999 -16.53 24.55 18.55
C LEU A 999 -16.08 24.52 17.09
N HIS A 1000 -16.79 23.77 16.25
CA HIS A 1000 -16.49 23.66 14.83
C HIS A 1000 -17.69 24.18 14.03
N GLY A 1001 -17.55 25.34 13.40
CA GLY A 1001 -18.56 25.86 12.48
C GLY A 1001 -19.92 26.18 13.13
N VAL A 1002 -19.94 26.40 14.44
CA VAL A 1002 -21.15 26.81 15.19
C VAL A 1002 -21.55 28.26 14.90
N THR A 1003 -22.84 28.55 15.03
CA THR A 1003 -23.40 29.90 14.88
C THR A 1003 -23.55 30.58 16.24
N TYR A 1004 -23.22 31.88 16.36
CA TYR A 1004 -23.25 32.60 17.63
C TYR A 1004 -24.38 33.63 17.66
N ALA A 1005 -25.30 33.51 18.63
CA ALA A 1005 -26.45 34.43 18.70
C ALA A 1005 -26.06 35.91 18.87
N ASP A 1006 -24.92 36.18 19.51
CA ASP A 1006 -24.29 37.49 19.52
C ASP A 1006 -22.78 37.39 19.76
N GLN A 1007 -22.07 38.50 19.53
CA GLN A 1007 -20.62 38.62 19.77
C GLN A 1007 -20.20 38.32 21.23
N LYS A 1008 -21.13 38.39 22.18
CA LYS A 1008 -20.87 38.15 23.62
C LYS A 1008 -21.16 36.70 24.03
N SER A 1009 -21.69 35.86 23.15
CA SER A 1009 -22.12 34.50 23.48
C SER A 1009 -20.92 33.59 23.72
N LEU A 1010 -19.91 33.67 22.84
CA LEU A 1010 -18.64 32.98 23.04
C LEU A 1010 -17.93 33.44 24.32
N HIS A 1011 -17.82 34.75 24.53
CA HIS A 1011 -17.20 35.29 25.74
C HIS A 1011 -17.91 34.82 27.01
N ARG A 1012 -19.26 34.82 27.03
CA ARG A 1012 -20.05 34.29 28.15
C ARG A 1012 -19.82 32.79 28.37
N LEU A 1013 -19.65 32.01 27.30
CA LEU A 1013 -19.35 30.58 27.40
C LEU A 1013 -17.99 30.36 28.05
N LEU A 1014 -16.96 31.01 27.52
CA LEU A 1014 -15.57 30.88 27.99
C LEU A 1014 -15.42 31.39 29.43
N SER A 1015 -16.05 32.52 29.79
CA SER A 1015 -16.02 33.05 31.16
C SER A 1015 -16.69 32.13 32.18
N SER A 1016 -17.53 31.20 31.72
CA SER A 1016 -18.29 30.28 32.56
C SER A 1016 -17.59 28.92 32.76
N CYS A 1017 -16.40 28.73 32.18
CA CYS A 1017 -15.63 27.48 32.21
C CYS A 1017 -14.28 27.67 32.96
N PRO A 1018 -14.25 27.60 34.30
CA PRO A 1018 -13.08 27.96 35.11
C PRO A 1018 -11.92 26.95 35.07
N VAL A 1019 -12.15 25.73 34.56
CA VAL A 1019 -11.17 24.62 34.54
C VAL A 1019 -10.87 24.14 33.11
N LEU A 1020 -11.12 24.99 32.10
CA LEU A 1020 -10.91 24.65 30.70
C LEU A 1020 -9.41 24.54 30.37
N ASP A 1021 -8.97 23.36 29.91
CA ASP A 1021 -7.58 23.05 29.58
C ASP A 1021 -7.31 23.15 28.07
N ASP A 1022 -8.29 22.74 27.25
CA ASP A 1022 -8.17 22.64 25.79
C ASP A 1022 -9.34 23.32 25.07
N LEU A 1023 -9.00 24.26 24.20
CA LEU A 1023 -9.93 25.03 23.38
C LEU A 1023 -9.57 24.88 21.91
N PHE A 1024 -10.49 24.30 21.16
CA PHE A 1024 -10.45 24.26 19.70
C PHE A 1024 -11.61 25.07 19.13
N VAL A 1025 -11.28 26.06 18.30
CA VAL A 1025 -12.28 26.83 17.56
C VAL A 1025 -11.93 26.84 16.09
N LYS A 1026 -12.86 26.31 15.28
CA LYS A 1026 -12.85 26.45 13.83
C LYS A 1026 -14.05 27.31 13.43
N HIS A 1027 -13.76 28.47 12.84
CA HIS A 1027 -14.78 29.38 12.35
C HIS A 1027 -14.95 29.16 10.84
N ASN A 1028 -16.16 28.78 10.42
CA ASN A 1028 -16.56 28.74 9.02
C ASN A 1028 -17.32 30.04 8.73
N GLY A 1029 -17.01 30.77 7.67
CA GLY A 1029 -17.65 32.05 7.36
C GLY A 1029 -18.98 31.89 6.64
N CYS A 1030 -20.06 32.39 7.23
CA CYS A 1030 -21.25 32.81 6.49
C CYS A 1030 -21.45 34.32 6.70
N GLU A 1031 -21.88 35.02 5.65
CA GLU A 1031 -21.88 36.49 5.52
C GLU A 1031 -22.64 37.26 6.61
N SER A 1032 -23.47 36.60 7.42
CA SER A 1032 -24.37 37.24 8.39
C SER A 1032 -23.80 37.46 9.80
N GLU A 1033 -22.66 36.85 10.17
CA GLU A 1033 -22.12 36.92 11.55
C GLU A 1033 -20.63 37.29 11.58
N GLN A 1034 -20.31 38.54 11.24
CA GLN A 1034 -18.98 39.11 11.44
C GLN A 1034 -18.72 39.34 12.94
N LEU A 1035 -18.02 38.41 13.60
CA LEU A 1035 -17.48 38.62 14.94
C LEU A 1035 -16.36 39.67 14.87
N LYS A 1036 -16.63 40.91 15.27
CA LYS A 1036 -15.63 42.00 15.19
C LYS A 1036 -14.42 41.74 16.08
N THR A 1037 -14.59 41.10 17.23
CA THR A 1037 -13.50 40.83 18.19
C THR A 1037 -13.69 39.46 18.84
N PHE A 1038 -12.67 38.62 18.81
CA PHE A 1038 -12.62 37.32 19.47
C PHE A 1038 -11.85 37.47 20.79
N SER A 1039 -12.46 37.19 21.94
CA SER A 1039 -11.79 37.32 23.24
C SER A 1039 -11.73 36.00 23.99
N VAL A 1040 -10.51 35.55 24.30
CA VAL A 1040 -10.21 34.32 25.06
C VAL A 1040 -9.56 34.72 26.38
N ILE A 1041 -10.38 34.78 27.43
CA ILE A 1041 -9.94 35.11 28.80
C ILE A 1041 -10.19 33.88 29.66
N VAL A 1042 -9.22 32.96 29.69
CA VAL A 1042 -9.33 31.66 30.37
C VAL A 1042 -8.02 31.34 31.08
N PRO A 1043 -7.90 31.58 32.40
CA PRO A 1043 -6.65 31.41 33.12
C PRO A 1043 -6.08 29.98 33.15
N SER A 1044 -6.96 28.97 33.07
CA SER A 1044 -6.58 27.54 33.10
C SER A 1044 -6.09 26.99 31.76
N LEU A 1045 -6.27 27.72 30.66
CA LEU A 1045 -6.07 27.19 29.30
C LEU A 1045 -4.61 26.84 29.03
N GLN A 1046 -4.33 25.61 28.59
CA GLN A 1046 -2.98 25.13 28.27
C GLN A 1046 -2.73 25.03 26.76
N ARG A 1047 -3.77 24.71 25.99
CA ARG A 1047 -3.72 24.54 24.52
C ARG A 1047 -4.79 25.39 23.85
N LEU A 1048 -4.36 26.17 22.86
CA LEU A 1048 -5.26 26.97 22.04
C LEU A 1048 -4.98 26.70 20.56
N THR A 1049 -6.01 26.22 19.85
CA THR A 1049 -5.99 26.08 18.40
C THR A 1049 -7.09 26.91 17.78
N LEU A 1050 -6.70 27.85 16.93
CA LEU A 1050 -7.61 28.70 16.17
C LEU A 1050 -7.43 28.41 14.68
N LYS A 1051 -8.53 28.05 14.02
CA LYS A 1051 -8.59 27.86 12.57
C LYS A 1051 -9.64 28.77 11.97
N ILE A 1052 -9.22 29.59 11.01
CA ILE A 1052 -10.10 30.47 10.25
C ILE A 1052 -10.23 29.90 8.83
N CYS A 1053 -11.46 29.84 8.31
CA CYS A 1053 -11.77 29.37 6.97
C CYS A 1053 -12.36 30.51 6.11
N ARG A 1054 -12.25 30.40 4.77
CA ARG A 1054 -12.67 31.40 3.77
C ARG A 1054 -13.99 32.12 4.13
N GLY A 1055 -13.99 33.46 4.07
CA GLY A 1055 -15.16 34.31 4.29
C GLY A 1055 -15.46 34.66 5.76
N SER A 1056 -14.77 34.07 6.73
CA SER A 1056 -14.86 34.46 8.16
C SER A 1056 -13.74 35.43 8.53
N PHE A 1057 -14.10 36.51 9.20
CA PHE A 1057 -13.21 37.65 9.47
C PHE A 1057 -13.47 38.19 10.88
N PHE A 1058 -12.42 38.36 11.68
CA PHE A 1058 -12.48 39.13 12.93
C PHE A 1058 -11.43 40.24 12.92
N LYS A 1059 -11.75 41.40 13.51
CA LYS A 1059 -10.82 42.54 13.52
C LYS A 1059 -9.72 42.39 14.58
N ALA A 1060 -10.04 41.78 15.72
CA ALA A 1060 -9.09 41.62 16.82
C ALA A 1060 -9.24 40.29 17.58
N LEU A 1061 -8.13 39.69 18.00
CA LEU A 1061 -8.03 38.60 18.96
C LEU A 1061 -7.47 39.13 20.28
N VAL A 1062 -8.25 39.09 21.36
CA VAL A 1062 -7.81 39.46 22.71
C VAL A 1062 -7.58 38.20 23.53
N MET A 1063 -6.37 37.97 24.03
CA MET A 1063 -6.03 36.80 24.84
C MET A 1063 -5.55 37.19 26.23
N ASN A 1064 -6.08 36.54 27.25
CA ASN A 1064 -5.56 36.58 28.61
C ASN A 1064 -5.61 35.15 29.18
N THR A 1065 -4.54 34.39 28.93
CA THR A 1065 -4.44 32.95 29.21
C THR A 1065 -3.05 32.60 29.80
N PRO A 1066 -2.76 32.99 31.05
CA PRO A 1066 -1.43 32.86 31.68
C PRO A 1066 -0.90 31.42 31.86
N SER A 1067 -1.69 30.38 31.57
CA SER A 1067 -1.23 28.98 31.63
C SER A 1067 -0.91 28.38 30.26
N LEU A 1068 -1.02 29.17 29.19
CA LEU A 1068 -0.88 28.70 27.81
C LEU A 1068 0.55 28.22 27.54
N LYS A 1069 0.69 26.98 27.02
CA LYS A 1069 1.98 26.39 26.64
C LYS A 1069 2.13 26.24 25.13
N TYR A 1070 1.01 26.00 24.43
CA TYR A 1070 0.96 25.73 23.00
C TYR A 1070 -0.05 26.64 22.33
N PHE A 1071 0.43 27.40 21.34
CA PHE A 1071 -0.41 28.26 20.52
C PHE A 1071 -0.26 27.90 19.06
N LYS A 1072 -1.38 27.57 18.41
CA LYS A 1072 -1.47 27.32 16.98
C LYS A 1072 -2.52 28.21 16.34
N PHE A 1073 -2.07 29.04 15.41
CA PHE A 1073 -2.93 29.88 14.58
C PHE A 1073 -2.73 29.49 13.11
N THR A 1074 -3.83 29.14 12.44
CA THR A 1074 -3.80 28.85 11.01
C THR A 1074 -4.94 29.58 10.31
N ASP A 1075 -4.59 30.43 9.35
CA ASP A 1075 -5.55 31.04 8.42
C ASP A 1075 -5.38 30.40 7.04
N TYR A 1076 -6.40 29.65 6.59
CA TYR A 1076 -6.40 29.02 5.26
C TYR A 1076 -7.22 29.89 4.30
N THR A 1077 -6.67 31.03 3.92
CA THR A 1077 -7.07 31.68 2.67
C THR A 1077 -6.09 31.25 1.59
N CYS A 1078 -6.55 30.36 0.70
CA CYS A 1078 -5.85 29.84 -0.48
C CYS A 1078 -5.03 28.55 -0.30
N GLU A 1079 -5.73 27.40 -0.33
CA GLU A 1079 -5.19 26.20 -0.97
C GLU A 1079 -6.32 25.46 -1.73
N HIS A 1080 -6.19 25.41 -3.07
CA HIS A 1080 -6.80 24.49 -4.06
C HIS A 1080 -8.30 24.58 -4.44
N HIS A 1081 -8.61 25.25 -5.56
CA HIS A 1081 -8.97 24.69 -6.88
C HIS A 1081 -9.77 25.66 -7.78
N ASP A 1082 -9.43 25.56 -9.06
CA ASP A 1082 -10.01 26.10 -10.31
C ASP A 1082 -11.32 26.89 -10.26
N PHE A 1083 -11.23 28.15 -10.67
CA PHE A 1083 -12.27 28.79 -11.49
C PHE A 1083 -11.59 29.45 -12.69
N SER A 1084 -11.66 28.78 -13.84
CA SER A 1084 -11.87 29.51 -15.08
C SER A 1084 -13.28 30.12 -15.02
N ASP A 1085 -13.35 31.43 -15.21
CA ASP A 1085 -14.55 32.25 -15.41
C ASP A 1085 -15.46 32.48 -14.20
N THR A 1086 -15.30 33.62 -13.53
CA THR A 1086 -16.23 34.78 -13.62
C THR A 1086 -15.78 35.92 -12.72
N ASP A 1087 -15.75 37.13 -13.28
CA ASP A 1087 -15.50 38.40 -12.63
C ASP A 1087 -16.46 38.62 -11.45
N PHE A 1088 -15.94 38.61 -10.22
CA PHE A 1088 -16.58 39.26 -9.08
C PHE A 1088 -15.52 39.98 -8.25
N ASP A 1089 -15.33 41.27 -8.55
CA ASP A 1089 -14.58 42.21 -7.71
C ASP A 1089 -15.26 42.35 -6.34
N PHE A 1090 -14.59 41.90 -5.28
CA PHE A 1090 -14.92 42.31 -3.92
C PHE A 1090 -13.83 43.24 -3.37
N ASP A 1091 -14.09 44.53 -3.48
CA ASP A 1091 -13.33 45.61 -2.87
C ASP A 1091 -13.65 45.68 -1.35
N PHE A 1092 -12.79 45.15 -0.48
CA PHE A 1092 -12.79 45.48 0.95
C PHE A 1092 -11.39 45.93 1.38
N ASP A 1093 -11.29 47.18 1.83
CA ASP A 1093 -10.14 47.69 2.59
C ASP A 1093 -9.98 46.85 3.87
N TYR A 1094 -9.03 45.91 3.86
CA TYR A 1094 -8.81 44.96 4.94
C TYR A 1094 -7.53 45.22 5.69
N ASN A 1095 -7.56 44.98 7.00
CA ASN A 1095 -6.70 45.62 8.00
C ASN A 1095 -5.76 44.70 8.80
N GLY A 1096 -5.66 43.41 8.41
CA GLY A 1096 -5.00 42.37 9.20
C GLY A 1096 -5.71 42.02 10.52
N TYR A 1097 -5.40 40.88 11.11
CA TYR A 1097 -5.89 40.50 12.44
C TYR A 1097 -5.04 41.15 13.53
N SER A 1098 -5.63 42.03 14.34
CA SER A 1098 -4.94 42.63 15.50
C SER A 1098 -4.92 41.69 16.72
N PHE A 1099 -3.77 41.54 17.38
CA PHE A 1099 -3.59 40.64 18.55
C PHE A 1099 -3.30 41.43 19.83
N TYR A 1100 -4.20 41.38 20.81
CA TYR A 1100 -4.03 42.06 22.09
C TYR A 1100 -3.80 41.05 23.21
N SER A 1101 -2.77 41.27 24.02
CA SER A 1101 -2.58 40.54 25.28
C SER A 1101 -1.98 41.45 26.35
N ASP A 1102 -2.57 41.41 27.54
CA ASP A 1102 -2.15 42.24 28.68
C ASP A 1102 -0.98 41.62 29.48
N ASP A 1103 -0.81 40.29 29.47
CA ASP A 1103 0.33 39.55 30.08
C ASP A 1103 0.40 38.11 29.52
N MET A 1104 1.42 37.78 28.71
CA MET A 1104 1.56 36.44 28.09
C MET A 1104 2.50 35.48 28.86
N PRO A 1105 2.18 34.17 28.92
CA PRO A 1105 3.05 33.16 29.52
C PRO A 1105 4.27 32.77 28.65
N LYS A 1106 5.26 32.13 29.28
CA LYS A 1106 6.41 31.54 28.57
C LYS A 1106 5.95 30.36 27.70
N LEU A 1107 5.87 30.57 26.39
CA LEU A 1107 5.45 29.54 25.43
C LEU A 1107 6.59 28.53 25.17
N GLU A 1108 6.24 27.25 25.14
CA GLU A 1108 7.18 26.19 24.74
C GLU A 1108 7.32 26.14 23.22
N GLU A 1109 6.19 26.28 22.52
CA GLU A 1109 6.12 26.20 21.07
C GLU A 1109 5.03 27.14 20.54
N MET A 1110 5.40 27.87 19.49
CA MET A 1110 4.49 28.77 18.78
C MET A 1110 4.59 28.47 17.28
N LYS A 1111 3.46 28.10 16.69
CA LYS A 1111 3.32 27.91 15.23
C LYS A 1111 2.24 28.83 14.70
N VAL A 1112 2.64 29.69 13.77
CA VAL A 1112 1.74 30.64 13.13
C VAL A 1112 1.92 30.59 11.63
N ASP A 1113 0.80 30.37 10.96
CA ASP A 1113 0.68 30.17 9.53
C ASP A 1113 -0.52 30.98 9.06
N SER A 1114 -0.28 32.21 8.60
CA SER A 1114 -1.37 33.13 8.28
C SER A 1114 -0.95 34.18 7.28
N THR A 1115 -1.91 34.53 6.43
CA THR A 1115 -1.78 35.45 5.30
C THR A 1115 -2.01 36.93 5.66
N TYR A 1116 -2.74 37.23 6.74
CA TYR A 1116 -3.16 38.60 7.10
C TYR A 1116 -2.87 38.98 8.56
N LEU A 1117 -1.63 38.85 9.02
CA LEU A 1117 -1.22 39.17 10.40
C LEU A 1117 -0.89 40.67 10.60
N ASP A 1118 -1.52 41.32 11.58
CA ASP A 1118 -1.04 42.61 12.10
C ASP A 1118 0.24 42.40 12.92
N THR A 1119 1.36 42.81 12.33
CA THR A 1119 2.67 42.54 12.88
C THR A 1119 2.94 43.28 14.19
N GLU A 1120 2.48 44.54 14.39
CA GLU A 1120 2.79 45.36 15.59
C GLU A 1120 2.35 44.70 16.90
N ASN A 1121 1.21 44.02 16.85
CA ASN A 1121 0.55 43.38 17.98
C ASN A 1121 1.08 41.97 18.26
N PHE A 1122 1.34 41.24 17.18
CA PHE A 1122 1.86 39.89 17.22
C PHE A 1122 3.26 39.81 17.83
N VAL A 1123 4.08 40.86 17.67
CA VAL A 1123 5.43 40.99 18.28
C VAL A 1123 5.43 40.75 19.79
N SER A 1124 4.45 41.32 20.48
CA SER A 1124 4.35 41.27 21.93
C SER A 1124 4.25 39.82 22.43
N LEU A 1125 3.70 38.93 21.59
CA LEU A 1125 3.53 37.50 21.85
C LEU A 1125 4.85 36.70 21.74
N ILE A 1126 5.84 37.16 20.97
CA ILE A 1126 7.09 36.40 20.67
C ILE A 1126 8.15 36.56 21.78
N THR A 1127 7.93 37.44 22.75
CA THR A 1127 8.93 37.84 23.76
C THR A 1127 9.53 36.68 24.59
N TYR A 1128 8.83 35.55 24.75
CA TYR A 1128 9.32 34.34 25.44
C TYR A 1128 8.89 33.04 24.74
N VAL A 1129 9.53 32.68 23.63
CA VAL A 1129 9.29 31.43 22.90
C VAL A 1129 10.58 30.60 22.79
N LYS A 1130 10.55 29.31 23.16
CA LYS A 1130 11.71 28.41 23.01
C LYS A 1130 11.87 27.89 21.57
N ARG A 1131 10.77 27.64 20.87
CA ARG A 1131 10.73 27.14 19.49
C ARG A 1131 9.71 27.94 18.70
N LEU A 1132 10.22 28.75 17.77
CA LEU A 1132 9.41 29.65 16.95
C LEU A 1132 9.43 29.18 15.50
N SER A 1133 8.24 28.97 14.93
CA SER A 1133 8.05 28.69 13.51
C SER A 1133 7.03 29.67 12.94
N LEU A 1134 7.49 30.47 11.97
CA LEU A 1134 6.69 31.49 11.30
C LEU A 1134 6.65 31.19 9.80
N CYS A 1135 5.46 31.24 9.22
CA CYS A 1135 5.21 31.23 7.78
C CYS A 1135 4.42 32.51 7.46
N ILE A 1136 5.01 33.43 6.70
CA ILE A 1136 4.45 34.78 6.44
C ILE A 1136 4.48 35.06 4.93
N PRO A 1137 3.35 35.36 4.28
CA PRO A 1137 3.31 35.86 2.90
C PRO A 1137 3.13 37.39 2.82
N ASP A 1138 3.46 37.98 1.66
CA ASP A 1138 3.78 39.41 1.44
C ASP A 1138 2.63 40.46 1.52
N GLN A 1139 1.35 40.09 1.73
CA GLN A 1139 0.24 41.06 1.69
C GLN A 1139 -0.15 41.64 3.06
N ALA A 1140 0.75 42.41 3.68
CA ALA A 1140 0.42 43.33 4.79
C ALA A 1140 0.30 44.79 4.31
N GLU A 1141 -0.29 45.01 3.12
CA GLU A 1141 -0.34 46.32 2.46
C GLU A 1141 -1.44 47.25 2.96
N LYS A 1142 -2.31 46.79 3.85
CA LYS A 1142 -3.32 47.63 4.47
C LYS A 1142 -3.35 47.23 5.95
N VAL A 1143 -2.72 48.01 6.87
CA VAL A 1143 -3.48 48.96 7.72
C VAL A 1143 -2.93 49.85 8.83
N THR A 1144 -3.69 50.95 8.92
CA THR A 1144 -3.83 52.07 9.85
C THR A 1144 -3.91 51.76 11.36
N CYS A 1145 -2.78 52.02 12.02
CA CYS A 1145 -2.50 52.69 13.29
C CYS A 1145 -3.53 52.77 14.46
N PHE A 1146 -3.00 52.35 15.61
CA PHE A 1146 -3.43 52.49 17.01
C PHE A 1146 -3.69 53.89 17.57
N ASN A 1147 -4.46 53.93 18.66
CA ASN A 1147 -4.64 55.09 19.56
C ASN A 1147 -3.68 55.01 20.78
N PRO A 1148 -2.85 56.03 21.07
CA PRO A 1148 -1.90 56.07 22.18
C PRO A 1148 -2.40 56.99 23.32
N SER A 1149 -2.66 56.43 24.50
CA SER A 1149 -2.56 57.19 25.75
C SER A 1149 -2.51 56.23 26.92
N VAL A 1150 -1.31 55.91 27.41
CA VAL A 1150 -0.95 55.95 28.84
C VAL A 1150 0.58 55.83 28.88
N ASP A 1151 1.24 56.96 29.13
CA ASP A 1151 2.58 57.03 29.72
C ASP A 1151 2.64 56.16 30.97
N LEU A 1152 3.72 55.42 31.20
CA LEU A 1152 4.32 55.30 32.55
C LEU A 1152 5.74 54.71 32.49
N SER A 1153 6.64 55.62 32.84
CA SER A 1153 7.98 55.48 33.43
C SER A 1153 8.34 54.19 34.18
N LEU A 1154 9.59 53.76 33.93
CA LEU A 1154 10.63 53.33 34.90
C LEU A 1154 10.19 52.59 36.17
N GLU A 1155 10.53 51.29 36.25
CA GLU A 1155 11.56 50.74 37.16
C GLU A 1155 12.05 49.36 36.69
#